data_AF-A0A8J6RG15-F1
#
_entry.id   AF-A0A8J6RG15-F1
#
_cell.length_a   1.000
_cell.length_b   1.000
_cell.length_c   1.000
_cell.angle_alpha   90.00
_cell.angle_beta   90.00
_cell.angle_gamma   90.00
#
_symmetry.space_group_name_H-M   'P 1'
#
loop_
_entity.id
_entity.type
_entity.pdbx_description
1 polymer ?
#
loop_
_entity_poly.entity_id
_entity_poly.type
_entity_poly.pdbx_seq_one_letter_code
_entity_poly.pdbx_strand_id
1 'polypeptide(L)'
;MVQLMLYVNPVTGKDTNAGNSSTPHKTLTRAIRQAEPGTTIQLAAGTYNAASGEVFPLVIPSGVTVVGNESTKGKGVQIDGSGEFISSSFGSQNIALRLETNAQLRGVTVTNRAAKGVGVWIESTSPTLANNTFTLCSRDGVFVTGTAKPLILDNVFSQNSASGVSVLRNAKGEVRRNVAQNTGYGIVIADKAAPLLTDNKVFANRVGISLSGNAKPVLRNNLIEKNTQAGLIAAEEAKPQLGSRQDPAGNIIRDNGEADLQNNTRFTIVSAGNLLNPARVRGGIDFVTTQATGSSFILGPAQFSDVSGHWAEAFIKALVAKNLISGFPDGTFKPEAPITRAQYAAIIAKTFNLPPRPGSGIFTDVPDNFWAKDAIRKAAGMGFISGFPDGTFRPGQNLTRVQAIASLVSGLSLTSGNPSVLGVYSDRAQIPSYATDAVATATTRRIIVNYPQTSLLQPMRDITRAEVAALIYQALVATGEVQAISSPYIVNPDATLPTFSDIQGHWGETYIRPLATQNLISGFTNGTFKPDDKLNRAGFAALLIKAFNPTPKRPPIQFKDIPLDFWAQGAIQQAYSSGFITGFPDQTFRPQQQVLRIGMIVSLVSGLGFPSGDEKLLERYEDRNEIPAYARPAAAAATQRGIIVNYPSQAQLNPNREATRAEAAAMVYQALVATGRLSV
;
A
#
# COMPACT_ATOMS: atom_id res chain seq x y z
N MET A 1 13.74 6.77 -24.10
CA MET A 1 14.37 7.91 -23.42
C MET A 1 15.05 7.39 -22.16
N VAL A 2 16.34 7.67 -21.99
CA VAL A 2 17.11 7.27 -20.80
C VAL A 2 16.67 8.17 -19.63
N GLN A 3 16.22 7.58 -18.52
CA GLN A 3 15.91 8.33 -17.30
C GLN A 3 17.23 8.84 -16.69
N LEU A 4 17.43 10.15 -16.68
CA LEU A 4 18.64 10.79 -16.18
C LEU A 4 18.56 10.98 -14.65
N MET A 5 19.60 10.59 -13.91
CA MET A 5 19.71 10.85 -12.45
C MET A 5 20.72 11.96 -12.16
N LEU A 6 20.30 12.96 -11.38
CA LEU A 6 21.16 14.01 -10.81
C LEU A 6 21.18 13.91 -9.29
N TYR A 7 22.34 14.14 -8.68
CA TYR A 7 22.53 14.08 -7.23
C TYR A 7 22.89 15.45 -6.68
N VAL A 8 22.29 15.84 -5.55
CA VAL A 8 22.52 17.14 -4.90
C VAL A 8 22.81 16.95 -3.42
N ASN A 9 23.91 17.51 -2.95
CA ASN A 9 24.29 17.51 -1.54
C ASN A 9 24.69 18.94 -1.09
N PRO A 10 23.92 19.57 -0.19
CA PRO A 10 24.12 20.98 0.17
C PRO A 10 25.33 21.18 1.08
N VAL A 11 25.85 20.11 1.69
CA VAL A 11 26.98 20.13 2.61
C VAL A 11 28.30 19.91 1.86
N THR A 12 28.37 18.88 1.01
CA THR A 12 29.63 18.45 0.38
C THR A 12 29.69 18.67 -1.13
N GLY A 13 28.57 19.00 -1.78
CA GLY A 13 28.50 19.22 -3.22
C GLY A 13 29.15 20.52 -3.69
N LYS A 14 29.35 20.65 -4.99
CA LYS A 14 29.80 21.88 -5.67
C LYS A 14 29.03 22.03 -6.99
N ASP A 15 28.57 23.22 -7.32
CA ASP A 15 27.76 23.45 -8.54
C ASP A 15 28.56 23.41 -9.85
N THR A 16 29.89 23.37 -9.73
CA THR A 16 30.82 23.06 -10.82
C THR A 16 30.94 21.56 -11.09
N ASN A 17 30.40 20.69 -10.24
CA ASN A 17 30.46 19.25 -10.42
C ASN A 17 29.54 18.77 -11.56
N ALA A 18 29.71 17.51 -11.96
CA ALA A 18 28.90 16.89 -13.00
C ALA A 18 27.47 16.52 -12.54
N GLY A 19 27.22 16.42 -11.22
CA GLY A 19 25.91 16.09 -10.67
C GLY A 19 25.62 14.58 -10.60
N ASN A 20 26.65 13.73 -10.62
CA ASN A 20 26.51 12.28 -10.43
C ASN A 20 26.72 11.89 -8.95
N SER A 21 26.56 10.61 -8.62
CA SER A 21 26.60 10.13 -7.22
C SER A 21 27.93 10.37 -6.51
N SER A 22 29.06 10.38 -7.23
CA SER A 22 30.40 10.64 -6.65
C SER A 22 30.75 12.12 -6.60
N THR A 23 30.18 12.93 -7.51
CA THR A 23 30.41 14.38 -7.61
C THR A 23 29.07 15.12 -7.70
N PRO A 24 28.33 15.23 -6.58
CA PRO A 24 27.01 15.83 -6.58
C PRO A 24 27.07 17.35 -6.75
N HIS A 25 26.01 17.95 -7.30
CA HIS A 25 25.78 19.40 -7.25
C HIS A 25 25.63 19.86 -5.81
N LYS A 26 25.92 21.14 -5.53
CA LYS A 26 25.68 21.71 -4.19
C LYS A 26 24.22 22.10 -4.03
N THR A 27 23.66 22.75 -5.04
CA THR A 27 22.34 23.37 -4.98
C THR A 27 21.34 22.65 -5.87
N LEU A 28 20.09 22.62 -5.40
CA LEU A 28 18.94 22.21 -6.19
C LEU A 28 18.69 23.22 -7.32
N THR A 29 18.98 24.50 -7.10
CA THR A 29 19.00 25.56 -8.12
C THR A 29 19.83 25.15 -9.34
N ARG A 30 21.05 24.65 -9.13
CA ARG A 30 21.91 24.17 -10.22
C ARG A 30 21.33 22.96 -10.92
N ALA A 31 20.89 21.96 -10.16
CA ALA A 31 20.34 20.72 -10.71
C ALA A 31 19.08 20.96 -11.55
N ILE A 32 18.17 21.84 -11.09
CA ILE A 32 16.96 22.22 -11.82
C ILE A 32 17.28 22.82 -13.19
N ARG A 33 18.29 23.69 -13.30
CA ARG A 33 18.67 24.32 -14.57
C ARG A 33 19.19 23.32 -15.61
N GLN A 34 19.67 22.15 -15.18
CA GLN A 34 20.17 21.09 -16.04
C GLN A 34 19.10 20.02 -16.33
N ALA A 35 18.00 20.01 -15.56
CA ALA A 35 17.04 18.92 -15.59
C ALA A 35 16.10 19.05 -16.80
N GLU A 36 16.06 17.99 -17.60
CA GLU A 36 15.09 17.79 -18.69
C GLU A 36 13.94 16.88 -18.23
N PRO A 37 12.79 16.87 -18.93
CA PRO A 37 11.67 15.97 -18.60
C PRO A 37 12.12 14.50 -18.48
N GLY A 38 11.71 13.83 -17.40
CA GLY A 38 12.17 12.47 -17.06
C GLY A 38 13.39 12.44 -16.13
N THR A 39 14.02 13.57 -15.83
CA THR A 39 15.13 13.64 -14.87
C THR A 39 14.65 13.39 -13.45
N THR A 40 15.40 12.59 -12.69
CA THR A 40 15.25 12.42 -11.23
C THR A 40 16.38 13.12 -10.50
N ILE A 41 16.06 14.06 -9.63
CA ILE A 41 17.01 14.79 -8.78
C ILE A 41 16.95 14.19 -7.37
N GLN A 42 17.98 13.44 -6.98
CA GLN A 42 18.12 12.84 -5.66
C GLN A 42 18.83 13.80 -4.70
N LEU A 43 18.13 14.16 -3.63
CA LEU A 43 18.64 15.00 -2.55
C LEU A 43 19.30 14.15 -1.46
N ALA A 44 20.46 14.58 -0.99
CA ALA A 44 21.08 14.09 0.23
C ALA A 44 20.47 14.77 1.46
N ALA A 45 20.78 14.24 2.65
CA ALA A 45 20.42 14.91 3.90
C ALA A 45 21.11 16.28 4.02
N GLY A 46 20.37 17.28 4.48
CA GLY A 46 20.86 18.64 4.66
C GLY A 46 19.75 19.68 4.55
N THR A 47 20.15 20.95 4.71
CA THR A 47 19.26 22.11 4.54
C THR A 47 19.63 22.83 3.25
N TYR A 48 18.64 22.97 2.37
CA TYR A 48 18.70 23.65 1.09
C TYR A 48 18.04 25.02 1.27
N ASN A 49 18.85 26.05 1.45
CA ASN A 49 18.43 27.43 1.73
C ASN A 49 19.37 28.44 1.05
N ALA A 50 19.13 29.74 1.25
CA ALA A 50 19.99 30.79 0.69
C ALA A 50 21.47 30.66 1.14
N ALA A 51 21.72 30.20 2.38
CA ALA A 51 23.08 29.99 2.88
C ALA A 51 23.79 28.79 2.23
N SER A 52 23.05 27.76 1.79
CA SER A 52 23.60 26.67 0.97
C SER A 52 23.77 27.05 -0.50
N GLY A 53 23.28 28.23 -0.91
CA GLY A 53 23.40 28.77 -2.27
C GLY A 53 22.14 28.68 -3.12
N GLU A 54 20.99 28.31 -2.53
CA GLU A 54 19.73 28.25 -3.29
C GLU A 54 19.21 29.63 -3.66
N VAL A 55 18.61 29.73 -4.85
CA VAL A 55 17.92 30.92 -5.35
C VAL A 55 16.43 30.62 -5.47
N PHE A 56 15.64 31.21 -4.59
CA PHE A 56 14.18 31.03 -4.53
C PHE A 56 13.45 32.07 -5.40
N PRO A 57 12.26 31.76 -5.94
CA PRO A 57 11.55 30.49 -5.80
C PRO A 57 12.14 29.38 -6.67
N LEU A 58 12.15 28.14 -6.16
CA LEU A 58 12.59 26.97 -6.91
C LEU A 58 11.46 26.48 -7.82
N VAL A 59 11.63 26.59 -9.13
CA VAL A 59 10.64 26.14 -10.13
C VAL A 59 11.03 24.76 -10.63
N ILE A 60 10.27 23.73 -10.23
CA ILE A 60 10.51 22.34 -10.68
C ILE A 60 9.92 22.17 -12.08
N PRO A 61 10.73 21.86 -13.11
CA PRO A 61 10.28 21.80 -14.49
C PRO A 61 9.33 20.62 -14.77
N SER A 62 8.62 20.70 -15.90
CA SER A 62 7.68 19.67 -16.32
C SER A 62 8.34 18.30 -16.45
N GLY A 63 7.74 17.27 -15.85
CA GLY A 63 8.24 15.89 -15.91
C GLY A 63 9.50 15.62 -15.07
N VAL A 64 10.00 16.58 -14.28
CA VAL A 64 11.15 16.38 -13.39
C VAL A 64 10.69 15.89 -12.01
N THR A 65 11.41 14.93 -11.44
CA THR A 65 11.10 14.35 -10.12
C THR A 65 12.19 14.70 -9.12
N VAL A 66 11.86 15.43 -8.06
CA VAL A 66 12.76 15.72 -6.93
C VAL A 66 12.45 14.76 -5.79
N VAL A 67 13.47 14.06 -5.29
CA VAL A 67 13.34 12.99 -4.29
C VAL A 67 14.30 13.22 -3.14
N GLY A 68 13.78 13.31 -1.92
CA GLY A 68 14.54 13.23 -0.68
C GLY A 68 14.41 11.84 -0.03
N ASN A 69 13.90 11.80 1.20
CA ASN A 69 13.66 10.58 1.96
C ASN A 69 12.15 10.36 2.18
N GLU A 70 11.52 9.57 1.30
CA GLU A 70 10.08 9.29 1.35
C GLU A 70 9.67 8.50 2.61
N SER A 71 10.50 7.55 3.05
CA SER A 71 10.21 6.70 4.22
C SER A 71 10.04 7.49 5.52
N THR A 72 10.66 8.66 5.61
CA THR A 72 10.64 9.53 6.79
C THR A 72 9.85 10.81 6.55
N LYS A 73 9.13 10.90 5.43
CA LYS A 73 8.42 12.10 4.97
C LYS A 73 9.30 13.36 4.91
N GLY A 74 10.56 13.16 4.52
CA GLY A 74 11.55 14.23 4.36
C GLY A 74 12.25 14.70 5.62
N LYS A 75 12.19 13.94 6.72
CA LYS A 75 13.03 14.21 7.89
C LYS A 75 14.50 14.20 7.49
N GLY A 76 15.21 15.29 7.75
CA GLY A 76 16.63 15.44 7.43
C GLY A 76 16.92 15.95 6.01
N VAL A 77 15.91 16.18 5.16
CA VAL A 77 16.05 16.80 3.84
C VAL A 77 15.14 18.02 3.80
N GLN A 78 15.67 19.19 4.17
CA GLN A 78 14.87 20.40 4.37
C GLN A 78 15.10 21.43 3.26
N ILE A 79 14.05 21.89 2.60
CA ILE A 79 14.05 23.05 1.70
C ILE A 79 13.46 24.23 2.49
N ASP A 80 14.29 25.23 2.77
CA ASP A 80 13.92 26.38 3.60
C ASP A 80 14.21 27.68 2.87
N GLY A 81 13.16 28.39 2.44
CA GLY A 81 13.34 29.64 1.74
C GLY A 81 12.06 30.26 1.22
N SER A 82 12.23 31.40 0.54
CA SER A 82 11.15 32.17 -0.05
C SER A 82 11.71 33.03 -1.18
N GLY A 83 10.93 33.21 -2.24
CA GLY A 83 11.19 34.17 -3.29
C GLY A 83 9.90 34.76 -3.83
N GLU A 84 10.01 35.95 -4.43
CA GLU A 84 8.87 36.63 -5.04
C GLU A 84 8.43 35.89 -6.31
N PHE A 85 7.12 35.72 -6.46
CA PHE A 85 6.48 35.10 -7.61
C PHE A 85 5.21 35.87 -7.97
N ILE A 86 5.08 36.27 -9.23
CA ILE A 86 3.88 36.96 -9.73
C ILE A 86 2.90 35.91 -10.27
N SER A 87 1.86 35.62 -9.50
CA SER A 87 0.74 34.76 -9.90
C SER A 87 -0.17 35.48 -10.88
N SER A 88 -0.59 34.79 -11.94
CA SER A 88 -1.58 35.32 -12.88
C SER A 88 -2.99 35.40 -12.27
N SER A 89 -3.27 34.64 -11.20
CA SER A 89 -4.57 34.64 -10.51
C SER A 89 -4.59 35.38 -9.16
N PHE A 90 -3.43 35.72 -8.60
CA PHE A 90 -3.30 36.32 -7.26
C PHE A 90 -2.26 37.45 -7.12
N GLY A 91 -1.58 37.87 -8.20
CA GLY A 91 -0.54 38.92 -8.13
C GLY A 91 0.71 38.47 -7.39
N SER A 92 1.46 39.39 -6.78
CA SER A 92 2.73 39.08 -6.09
C SER A 92 2.52 38.17 -4.87
N GLN A 93 3.30 37.09 -4.80
CA GLN A 93 3.31 36.06 -3.77
C GLN A 93 4.73 35.77 -3.31
N ASN A 94 4.88 35.28 -2.07
CA ASN A 94 6.16 34.80 -1.53
C ASN A 94 6.11 33.27 -1.42
N ILE A 95 6.87 32.56 -2.25
CA ILE A 95 6.79 31.09 -2.36
C ILE A 95 8.17 30.44 -2.23
N ALA A 96 8.24 29.23 -1.68
CA ALA A 96 9.48 28.44 -1.73
C ALA A 96 9.58 27.68 -3.06
N LEU A 97 8.55 26.94 -3.44
CA LEU A 97 8.55 26.15 -4.67
C LEU A 97 7.35 26.44 -5.56
N ARG A 98 7.56 26.26 -6.87
CA ARG A 98 6.52 26.14 -7.88
C ARG A 98 6.73 24.84 -8.67
N LEU A 99 5.67 24.08 -8.92
CA LEU A 99 5.75 22.83 -9.69
C LEU A 99 4.98 22.92 -11.00
N GLU A 100 5.64 22.55 -12.09
CA GLU A 100 5.06 22.47 -13.43
C GLU A 100 4.37 21.11 -13.68
N THR A 101 3.73 20.96 -14.83
CA THR A 101 2.94 19.77 -15.18
C THR A 101 3.79 18.50 -15.18
N ASN A 102 3.28 17.42 -14.56
CA ASN A 102 4.00 16.14 -14.38
C ASN A 102 5.28 16.24 -13.53
N ALA A 103 5.58 17.39 -12.92
CA ALA A 103 6.65 17.48 -11.93
C ALA A 103 6.28 16.69 -10.68
N GLN A 104 7.28 16.17 -9.96
CA GLN A 104 7.06 15.48 -8.70
C GLN A 104 7.98 16.03 -7.61
N LEU A 105 7.43 16.19 -6.39
CA LEU A 105 8.19 16.49 -5.19
C LEU A 105 7.90 15.43 -4.14
N ARG A 106 8.95 14.73 -3.70
CA ARG A 106 8.81 13.54 -2.87
C ARG A 106 9.82 13.51 -1.73
N GLY A 107 9.37 13.15 -0.53
CA GLY A 107 10.29 12.89 0.58
C GLY A 107 11.06 14.12 1.06
N VAL A 108 10.51 15.33 1.05
CA VAL A 108 11.19 16.54 1.55
C VAL A 108 10.40 17.23 2.66
N THR A 109 11.10 17.96 3.53
CA THR A 109 10.50 18.93 4.43
C THR A 109 10.59 20.32 3.80
N VAL A 110 9.48 21.05 3.67
CA VAL A 110 9.45 22.41 3.11
C VAL A 110 9.01 23.41 4.18
N THR A 111 9.76 24.49 4.34
CA THR A 111 9.46 25.60 5.25
C THR A 111 9.55 26.94 4.54
N ASN A 112 8.64 27.88 4.86
CA ASN A 112 8.69 29.26 4.37
C ASN A 112 8.20 30.26 5.43
N ARG A 113 9.14 30.77 6.21
CA ARG A 113 8.85 31.69 7.33
C ARG A 113 8.72 33.16 6.92
N ALA A 114 8.91 33.50 5.65
CA ALA A 114 8.76 34.87 5.17
C ALA A 114 7.32 35.37 5.36
N ALA A 115 7.10 36.69 5.43
CA ALA A 115 5.76 37.24 5.54
C ALA A 115 4.86 36.75 4.38
N LYS A 116 3.69 36.20 4.71
CA LYS A 116 2.77 35.53 3.76
C LYS A 116 3.40 34.36 2.97
N GLY A 117 4.47 33.77 3.48
CA GLY A 117 5.24 32.70 2.84
C GLY A 117 4.43 31.43 2.63
N VAL A 118 4.38 30.97 1.38
CA VAL A 118 3.78 29.70 0.95
C VAL A 118 4.88 28.68 0.69
N GLY A 119 4.69 27.43 1.14
CA GLY A 119 5.63 26.35 0.86
C GLY A 119 5.66 26.02 -0.64
N VAL A 120 4.55 25.54 -1.18
CA VAL A 120 4.42 25.19 -2.60
C VAL A 120 3.26 25.90 -3.25
N TRP A 121 3.50 26.49 -4.42
CA TRP A 121 2.49 27.09 -5.29
C TRP A 121 2.24 26.23 -6.53
N ILE A 122 0.98 25.93 -6.82
CA ILE A 122 0.54 25.14 -7.98
C ILE A 122 -0.54 25.94 -8.71
N GLU A 123 -0.28 26.32 -9.96
CA GLU A 123 -1.16 27.19 -10.74
C GLU A 123 -1.35 26.65 -12.15
N SER A 124 -2.55 26.15 -12.44
CA SER A 124 -2.93 25.57 -13.74
C SER A 124 -2.04 24.41 -14.22
N THR A 125 -1.37 23.71 -13.31
CA THR A 125 -0.51 22.55 -13.57
C THR A 125 -1.03 21.29 -12.85
N SER A 126 -0.51 20.11 -13.20
CA SER A 126 -0.87 18.83 -12.57
C SER A 126 0.33 18.04 -12.04
N PRO A 127 1.01 18.52 -10.99
CA PRO A 127 2.13 17.82 -10.38
C PRO A 127 1.70 16.79 -9.31
N THR A 128 2.66 15.99 -8.85
CA THR A 128 2.49 15.06 -7.72
C THR A 128 3.33 15.49 -6.52
N LEU A 129 2.72 15.63 -5.36
CA LEU A 129 3.39 15.84 -4.08
C LEU A 129 3.17 14.60 -3.22
N ALA A 130 4.22 13.82 -2.96
CA ALA A 130 4.09 12.57 -2.22
C ALA A 130 5.06 12.46 -1.03
N ASN A 131 4.58 12.01 0.13
CA ASN A 131 5.46 11.71 1.28
C ASN A 131 6.32 12.91 1.71
N ASN A 132 5.78 14.12 1.75
CA ASN A 132 6.49 15.32 2.20
C ASN A 132 5.98 15.80 3.56
N THR A 133 6.74 16.71 4.18
CA THR A 133 6.32 17.49 5.35
C THR A 133 6.32 18.97 4.99
N PHE A 134 5.18 19.65 5.11
CA PHE A 134 5.05 21.09 4.93
C PHE A 134 4.80 21.72 6.30
N THR A 135 5.77 22.49 6.79
CA THR A 135 5.70 23.01 8.15
C THR A 135 6.29 24.39 8.29
N LEU A 136 5.85 25.14 9.30
CA LEU A 136 6.38 26.46 9.61
C LEU A 136 6.31 27.42 8.42
N CYS A 137 5.29 27.27 7.56
CA CYS A 137 4.94 28.26 6.56
C CYS A 137 4.11 29.37 7.20
N SER A 138 4.48 30.63 6.97
CA SER A 138 3.76 31.79 7.50
C SER A 138 2.39 32.01 6.87
N ARG A 139 2.06 31.25 5.81
CA ARG A 139 0.73 31.22 5.21
C ARG A 139 0.26 29.78 4.98
N ASP A 140 0.45 29.24 3.79
CA ASP A 140 -0.05 27.92 3.40
C ASP A 140 1.11 26.93 3.21
N GLY A 141 0.91 25.66 3.59
CA GLY A 141 1.85 24.60 3.21
C GLY A 141 1.87 24.40 1.70
N VAL A 142 0.68 24.16 1.11
CA VAL A 142 0.47 24.06 -0.35
C VAL A 142 -0.71 24.93 -0.76
N PHE A 143 -0.54 25.72 -1.83
CA PHE A 143 -1.57 26.56 -2.42
C PHE A 143 -1.82 26.17 -3.88
N VAL A 144 -3.06 25.83 -4.21
CA VAL A 144 -3.50 25.34 -5.52
C VAL A 144 -4.52 26.31 -6.12
N THR A 145 -4.30 26.73 -7.36
CA THR A 145 -5.12 27.74 -8.05
C THR A 145 -5.23 27.51 -9.56
N GLY A 146 -5.96 28.38 -10.26
CA GLY A 146 -6.18 28.33 -11.70
C GLY A 146 -7.07 27.15 -12.07
N THR A 147 -6.60 26.34 -13.01
CA THR A 147 -7.25 25.07 -13.44
C THR A 147 -6.43 23.84 -13.02
N ALA A 148 -5.57 23.99 -12.01
CA ALA A 148 -4.64 22.95 -11.58
C ALA A 148 -5.35 21.64 -11.22
N LYS A 149 -4.63 20.53 -11.39
CA LYS A 149 -5.10 19.17 -11.08
C LYS A 149 -4.01 18.32 -10.38
N PRO A 150 -3.50 18.73 -9.22
CA PRO A 150 -2.43 18.00 -8.57
C PRO A 150 -2.93 16.71 -7.91
N LEU A 151 -1.99 15.78 -7.69
CA LEU A 151 -2.13 14.68 -6.75
C LEU A 151 -1.31 14.98 -5.50
N ILE A 152 -1.99 15.25 -4.39
CA ILE A 152 -1.36 15.54 -3.08
C ILE A 152 -1.60 14.33 -2.17
N LEU A 153 -0.55 13.56 -1.93
CA LEU A 153 -0.59 12.18 -1.46
C LEU A 153 0.30 11.93 -0.24
N ASP A 154 -0.24 11.35 0.83
CA ASP A 154 0.57 10.84 1.95
C ASP A 154 1.50 11.90 2.59
N ASN A 155 1.14 13.20 2.56
CA ASN A 155 1.94 14.29 3.13
C ASN A 155 1.50 14.66 4.56
N VAL A 156 2.37 15.36 5.29
CA VAL A 156 2.08 15.96 6.59
C VAL A 156 2.11 17.48 6.47
N PHE A 157 1.06 18.14 6.91
CA PHE A 157 0.94 19.59 7.02
C PHE A 157 0.85 19.93 8.51
N SER A 158 1.82 20.69 9.03
CA SER A 158 1.79 21.04 10.45
C SER A 158 2.38 22.40 10.78
N GLN A 159 1.81 23.12 11.75
CA GLN A 159 2.35 24.40 12.23
C GLN A 159 2.45 25.47 11.12
N ASN A 160 1.56 25.42 10.13
CA ASN A 160 1.40 26.46 9.11
C ASN A 160 0.40 27.50 9.64
N SER A 161 0.74 28.78 9.50
CA SER A 161 0.01 29.85 10.21
C SER A 161 -1.40 30.07 9.65
N ALA A 162 -1.60 29.98 8.34
CA ALA A 162 -2.92 30.09 7.72
C ALA A 162 -3.53 28.71 7.47
N SER A 163 -3.00 27.92 6.55
CA SER A 163 -3.59 26.62 6.21
C SER A 163 -2.57 25.51 5.92
N GLY A 164 -2.98 24.26 6.08
CA GLY A 164 -2.25 23.12 5.52
C GLY A 164 -2.28 23.15 4.00
N VAL A 165 -3.48 22.99 3.43
CA VAL A 165 -3.71 23.00 1.97
C VAL A 165 -4.82 23.98 1.61
N SER A 166 -4.60 24.78 0.57
CA SER A 166 -5.58 25.69 0.00
C SER A 166 -5.85 25.33 -1.47
N VAL A 167 -7.10 25.13 -1.88
CA VAL A 167 -7.52 24.85 -3.26
C VAL A 167 -8.59 25.83 -3.72
N LEU A 168 -8.25 26.72 -4.66
CA LEU A 168 -9.08 27.85 -5.05
C LEU A 168 -9.30 27.92 -6.58
N ARG A 169 -10.03 28.95 -7.03
CA ARG A 169 -10.39 29.19 -8.43
C ARG A 169 -11.13 28.00 -9.04
N ASN A 170 -10.65 27.45 -10.16
CA ASN A 170 -11.28 26.33 -10.86
C ASN A 170 -10.47 25.04 -10.68
N ALA A 171 -9.59 25.00 -9.66
CA ALA A 171 -8.72 23.87 -9.44
C ALA A 171 -9.53 22.61 -9.09
N LYS A 172 -9.06 21.50 -9.62
CA LYS A 172 -9.54 20.14 -9.35
C LYS A 172 -8.33 19.31 -8.92
N GLY A 173 -8.48 18.00 -8.77
CA GLY A 173 -7.37 17.14 -8.33
C GLY A 173 -7.71 16.39 -7.05
N GLU A 174 -6.71 15.75 -6.48
CA GLU A 174 -6.88 14.81 -5.39
C GLU A 174 -6.01 15.18 -4.19
N VAL A 175 -6.63 15.22 -3.01
CA VAL A 175 -5.97 15.33 -1.72
C VAL A 175 -6.25 14.03 -0.99
N ARG A 176 -5.25 13.14 -0.93
CA ARG A 176 -5.43 11.76 -0.47
C ARG A 176 -4.45 11.36 0.63
N ARG A 177 -4.96 10.77 1.72
CA ARG A 177 -4.15 10.22 2.83
C ARG A 177 -3.16 11.21 3.46
N ASN A 178 -3.49 12.49 3.46
CA ASN A 178 -2.67 13.51 4.10
C ASN A 178 -3.07 13.68 5.56
N VAL A 179 -2.12 14.16 6.36
CA VAL A 179 -2.34 14.60 7.73
C VAL A 179 -2.23 16.12 7.79
N ALA A 180 -3.28 16.80 8.24
CA ALA A 180 -3.26 18.25 8.49
C ALA A 180 -3.55 18.53 9.97
N GLN A 181 -2.55 19.09 10.68
CA GLN A 181 -2.64 19.32 12.12
C GLN A 181 -1.99 20.61 12.59
N ASN A 182 -2.48 21.18 13.70
CA ASN A 182 -1.86 22.37 14.32
C ASN A 182 -1.69 23.53 13.33
N THR A 183 -2.70 23.79 12.49
CA THR A 183 -2.74 24.94 11.56
C THR A 183 -3.97 25.81 11.86
N GLY A 184 -4.05 27.00 11.24
CA GLY A 184 -5.29 27.78 11.25
C GLY A 184 -6.44 26.98 10.62
N TYR A 185 -6.30 26.63 9.34
CA TYR A 185 -7.23 25.79 8.60
C TYR A 185 -6.54 24.52 8.12
N GLY A 186 -7.07 23.34 8.40
CA GLY A 186 -6.50 22.10 7.87
C GLY A 186 -6.51 22.12 6.33
N ILE A 187 -7.70 22.27 5.74
CA ILE A 187 -7.91 22.36 4.29
C ILE A 187 -8.91 23.48 3.97
N VAL A 188 -8.58 24.35 3.01
CA VAL A 188 -9.46 25.41 2.50
C VAL A 188 -9.82 25.13 1.04
N ILE A 189 -11.11 25.13 0.71
CA ILE A 189 -11.61 25.03 -0.67
C ILE A 189 -12.51 26.23 -0.98
N ALA A 190 -12.23 26.99 -2.03
CA ALA A 190 -13.01 28.19 -2.36
C ALA A 190 -13.26 28.35 -3.87
N ASP A 191 -13.99 29.41 -4.23
CA ASP A 191 -14.39 29.75 -5.60
C ASP A 191 -15.15 28.61 -6.28
N LYS A 192 -14.70 28.08 -7.42
CA LYS A 192 -15.34 26.98 -8.16
C LYS A 192 -14.56 25.67 -8.03
N ALA A 193 -13.68 25.57 -7.03
CA ALA A 193 -12.83 24.41 -6.86
C ALA A 193 -13.66 23.16 -6.53
N ALA A 194 -13.27 22.03 -7.12
CA ALA A 194 -13.97 20.76 -6.94
C ALA A 194 -12.99 19.56 -6.87
N PRO A 195 -12.09 19.53 -5.86
CA PRO A 195 -11.20 18.40 -5.67
C PRO A 195 -11.90 17.21 -4.98
N LEU A 196 -11.30 16.03 -5.12
CA LEU A 196 -11.59 14.86 -4.30
C LEU A 196 -10.70 14.87 -3.05
N LEU A 197 -11.31 14.84 -1.87
CA LEU A 197 -10.65 14.70 -0.59
C LEU A 197 -10.95 13.29 -0.09
N THR A 198 -9.96 12.41 -0.04
CA THR A 198 -10.17 11.03 0.42
C THR A 198 -9.14 10.57 1.46
N ASP A 199 -9.61 9.89 2.49
CA ASP A 199 -8.77 9.24 3.51
C ASP A 199 -7.83 10.20 4.26
N ASN A 200 -8.14 11.50 4.31
CA ASN A 200 -7.30 12.47 5.03
C ASN A 200 -7.62 12.49 6.52
N LYS A 201 -6.62 12.79 7.34
CA LYS A 201 -6.76 13.05 8.77
C LYS A 201 -6.54 14.53 9.06
N VAL A 202 -7.57 15.21 9.55
CA VAL A 202 -7.58 16.66 9.78
C VAL A 202 -7.96 16.95 11.23
N PHE A 203 -6.98 17.29 12.06
CA PHE A 203 -7.21 17.41 13.51
C PHE A 203 -6.35 18.47 14.20
N ALA A 204 -6.76 18.95 15.36
CA ALA A 204 -6.04 19.96 16.14
C ALA A 204 -5.75 21.26 15.37
N ASN A 205 -6.54 21.59 14.35
CA ASN A 205 -6.50 22.90 13.69
C ASN A 205 -7.50 23.86 14.34
N ARG A 206 -7.51 25.14 13.97
CA ARG A 206 -8.64 26.01 14.34
C ARG A 206 -9.92 25.51 13.67
N VAL A 207 -9.91 25.42 12.35
CA VAL A 207 -10.98 24.80 11.57
C VAL A 207 -10.41 23.65 10.78
N GLY A 208 -11.09 22.51 10.74
CA GLY A 208 -10.64 21.35 9.99
C GLY A 208 -10.68 21.61 8.48
N ILE A 209 -11.88 21.72 7.92
CA ILE A 209 -12.12 22.01 6.51
C ILE A 209 -13.03 23.22 6.36
N SER A 210 -12.64 24.19 5.55
CA SER A 210 -13.42 25.40 5.26
C SER A 210 -13.78 25.49 3.78
N LEU A 211 -15.07 25.62 3.48
CA LEU A 211 -15.63 25.72 2.12
C LEU A 211 -16.33 27.07 1.92
N SER A 212 -16.02 27.74 0.82
CA SER A 212 -16.62 29.05 0.45
C SER A 212 -16.79 29.19 -1.06
N GLY A 213 -17.36 30.30 -1.53
CA GLY A 213 -17.68 30.51 -2.93
C GLY A 213 -18.72 29.52 -3.44
N ASN A 214 -18.47 28.96 -4.61
CA ASN A 214 -19.23 27.91 -5.27
C ASN A 214 -18.50 26.55 -5.21
N ALA A 215 -17.72 26.31 -4.16
CA ALA A 215 -16.89 25.11 -4.05
C ALA A 215 -17.74 23.83 -4.06
N LYS A 216 -17.29 22.79 -4.77
CA LYS A 216 -18.00 21.50 -4.90
C LYS A 216 -17.08 20.30 -4.67
N PRO A 217 -16.38 20.22 -3.52
CA PRO A 217 -15.51 19.10 -3.25
C PRO A 217 -16.29 17.81 -3.04
N VAL A 218 -15.65 16.69 -3.34
CA VAL A 218 -16.13 15.34 -3.00
C VAL A 218 -15.34 14.88 -1.78
N LEU A 219 -16.01 14.58 -0.66
CA LEU A 219 -15.34 14.13 0.56
C LEU A 219 -15.67 12.65 0.79
N ARG A 220 -14.64 11.79 0.86
CA ARG A 220 -14.80 10.36 1.15
C ARG A 220 -13.86 9.92 2.27
N ASN A 221 -14.36 9.13 3.23
CA ASN A 221 -13.53 8.47 4.25
C ASN A 221 -12.55 9.40 5.01
N ASN A 222 -12.85 10.69 5.13
CA ASN A 222 -11.97 11.61 5.87
C ASN A 222 -12.27 11.53 7.37
N LEU A 223 -11.23 11.64 8.20
CA LEU A 223 -11.33 11.79 9.66
C LEU A 223 -11.06 13.24 10.04
N ILE A 224 -12.09 13.92 10.53
CA ILE A 224 -12.05 15.34 10.90
C ILE A 224 -12.44 15.46 12.37
N GLU A 225 -11.45 15.58 13.26
CA GLU A 225 -11.71 15.52 14.70
C GLU A 225 -10.84 16.49 15.50
N LYS A 226 -11.29 16.88 16.68
CA LYS A 226 -10.49 17.66 17.65
C LYS A 226 -9.95 18.98 17.10
N ASN A 227 -10.64 19.59 16.13
CA ASN A 227 -10.35 20.96 15.71
C ASN A 227 -10.99 21.93 16.73
N THR A 228 -10.31 23.04 17.05
CA THR A 228 -10.66 23.88 18.20
C THR A 228 -11.90 24.74 18.00
N GLN A 229 -12.29 25.03 16.75
CA GLN A 229 -13.51 25.76 16.41
C GLN A 229 -14.53 24.87 15.71
N ALA A 230 -14.24 24.34 14.51
CA ALA A 230 -15.21 23.50 13.79
C ALA A 230 -14.53 22.43 12.94
N GLY A 231 -15.23 21.31 12.72
CA GLY A 231 -14.77 20.23 11.85
C GLY A 231 -14.84 20.64 10.38
N LEU A 232 -16.05 20.83 9.87
CA LEU A 232 -16.33 21.27 8.51
C LEU A 232 -17.23 22.53 8.54
N ILE A 233 -16.80 23.61 7.89
CA ILE A 233 -17.63 24.78 7.65
C ILE A 233 -17.92 24.88 6.15
N ALA A 234 -19.19 24.99 5.79
CA ALA A 234 -19.63 25.36 4.44
C ALA A 234 -20.34 26.70 4.48
N ALA A 235 -19.90 27.65 3.65
CA ALA A 235 -20.45 29.00 3.58
C ALA A 235 -20.72 29.41 2.13
N GLU A 236 -21.45 30.52 1.97
CA GLU A 236 -21.83 31.09 0.67
C GLU A 236 -22.64 30.10 -0.18
N GLU A 237 -22.19 29.80 -1.39
CA GLU A 237 -22.86 28.92 -2.37
C GLU A 237 -22.18 27.53 -2.45
N ALA A 238 -21.38 27.16 -1.44
CA ALA A 238 -20.66 25.90 -1.42
C ALA A 238 -21.63 24.69 -1.42
N LYS A 239 -21.29 23.65 -2.17
CA LYS A 239 -22.10 22.42 -2.31
C LYS A 239 -21.20 21.19 -2.19
N PRO A 240 -20.69 20.87 -0.99
CA PRO A 240 -19.91 19.65 -0.79
C PRO A 240 -20.75 18.40 -1.06
N GLN A 241 -20.13 17.40 -1.67
CA GLN A 241 -20.74 16.08 -1.85
C GLN A 241 -20.37 15.19 -0.67
N LEU A 242 -21.28 15.11 0.31
CA LEU A 242 -21.16 14.23 1.48
C LEU A 242 -21.98 12.93 1.30
N GLY A 243 -21.99 12.40 0.09
CA GLY A 243 -22.58 11.10 -0.23
C GLY A 243 -24.02 11.18 -0.75
N SER A 244 -24.53 10.02 -1.17
CA SER A 244 -25.91 9.80 -1.59
C SER A 244 -26.43 8.44 -1.10
N ARG A 245 -27.71 8.12 -1.38
CA ARG A 245 -28.29 6.80 -1.02
C ARG A 245 -27.52 5.61 -1.60
N GLN A 246 -26.91 5.77 -2.78
CA GLN A 246 -26.22 4.71 -3.53
C GLN A 246 -24.68 4.80 -3.41
N ASP A 247 -24.17 5.94 -2.94
CA ASP A 247 -22.73 6.21 -2.77
C ASP A 247 -22.50 6.86 -1.39
N PRO A 248 -22.48 6.05 -0.30
CA PRO A 248 -22.21 6.56 1.05
C PRO A 248 -20.81 7.15 1.13
N ALA A 249 -20.67 8.28 1.81
CA ALA A 249 -19.40 9.01 1.81
C ALA A 249 -18.38 8.58 2.86
N GLY A 250 -18.79 7.95 3.97
CA GLY A 250 -17.87 7.36 4.95
C GLY A 250 -17.03 8.35 5.76
N ASN A 251 -17.32 9.66 5.74
CA ASN A 251 -16.55 10.62 6.54
C ASN A 251 -16.91 10.52 8.03
N ILE A 252 -15.93 10.72 8.90
CA ILE A 252 -16.10 10.82 10.35
C ILE A 252 -15.77 12.25 10.75
N ILE A 253 -16.76 12.96 11.29
CA ILE A 253 -16.61 14.35 11.74
C ILE A 253 -17.15 14.45 13.17
N ARG A 254 -16.25 14.52 14.15
CA ARG A 254 -16.58 14.41 15.58
C ARG A 254 -15.63 15.20 16.47
N ASP A 255 -16.05 15.46 17.71
CA ASP A 255 -15.19 16.03 18.76
C ASP A 255 -14.50 17.35 18.37
N ASN A 256 -15.10 18.12 17.46
CA ASN A 256 -14.62 19.47 17.12
C ASN A 256 -15.26 20.51 18.03
N GLY A 257 -14.65 21.66 18.28
CA GLY A 257 -15.02 22.62 19.32
C GLY A 257 -16.50 23.03 19.37
N GLU A 258 -16.89 24.00 18.56
CA GLU A 258 -18.24 24.58 18.52
C GLU A 258 -19.23 23.72 17.72
N ALA A 259 -18.78 23.15 16.60
CA ALA A 259 -19.61 22.32 15.73
C ALA A 259 -18.77 21.28 14.97
N ASP A 260 -19.34 20.11 14.74
CA ASP A 260 -18.74 19.11 13.85
C ASP A 260 -18.93 19.53 12.40
N LEU A 261 -20.15 19.93 12.04
CA LEU A 261 -20.46 20.47 10.72
C LEU A 261 -21.32 21.72 10.88
N GLN A 262 -20.84 22.82 10.30
CA GLN A 262 -21.58 24.07 10.21
C GLN A 262 -21.91 24.38 8.75
N ASN A 263 -23.19 24.31 8.40
CA ASN A 263 -23.72 24.72 7.12
C ASN A 263 -24.31 26.13 7.22
N ASN A 264 -23.51 27.12 6.81
CA ASN A 264 -23.91 28.51 6.68
C ASN A 264 -24.36 28.86 5.24
N THR A 265 -24.60 27.86 4.39
CA THR A 265 -25.12 28.07 3.03
C THR A 265 -26.65 28.17 3.06
N ARG A 266 -27.23 28.71 1.98
CA ARG A 266 -28.69 28.68 1.78
C ARG A 266 -29.23 27.31 1.36
N PHE A 267 -28.36 26.33 1.08
CA PHE A 267 -28.74 25.00 0.60
C PHE A 267 -28.77 24.00 1.75
N THR A 268 -29.71 23.07 1.71
CA THR A 268 -29.63 21.88 2.54
C THR A 268 -28.54 20.96 1.96
N ILE A 269 -27.52 20.65 2.76
CA ILE A 269 -26.48 19.69 2.37
C ILE A 269 -26.98 18.28 2.69
N VAL A 270 -26.91 17.39 1.71
CA VAL A 270 -27.22 15.97 1.90
C VAL A 270 -26.02 15.27 2.54
N SER A 271 -26.26 14.55 3.63
CA SER A 271 -25.28 13.70 4.30
C SER A 271 -25.76 12.25 4.27
N ALA A 272 -25.03 11.39 3.54
CA ALA A 272 -25.33 9.96 3.46
C ALA A 272 -24.09 9.13 3.78
N GLY A 273 -24.22 8.22 4.76
CA GLY A 273 -23.13 7.34 5.19
C GLY A 273 -21.98 8.05 5.93
N ASN A 274 -22.18 9.26 6.47
CA ASN A 274 -21.20 9.94 7.32
C ASN A 274 -21.53 9.74 8.81
N LEU A 275 -20.50 9.63 9.63
CA LEU A 275 -20.62 9.66 11.08
C LEU A 275 -20.48 11.09 11.58
N LEU A 276 -21.60 11.66 12.02
CA LEU A 276 -21.76 13.01 12.56
C LEU A 276 -22.64 12.92 13.80
N ASN A 277 -22.38 13.76 14.79
CA ASN A 277 -23.34 13.97 15.88
C ASN A 277 -24.37 15.03 15.45
N PRO A 278 -25.67 14.70 15.25
CA PRO A 278 -26.67 15.68 14.81
C PRO A 278 -26.80 16.88 15.75
N ALA A 279 -26.58 16.70 17.06
CA ALA A 279 -26.63 17.79 18.04
C ALA A 279 -25.45 18.78 17.88
N ARG A 280 -24.39 18.38 17.18
CA ARG A 280 -23.20 19.18 16.87
C ARG A 280 -23.20 19.69 15.44
N VAL A 281 -24.31 19.51 14.71
CA VAL A 281 -24.53 20.10 13.41
C VAL A 281 -25.25 21.45 13.56
N ARG A 282 -24.88 22.41 12.71
CA ARG A 282 -25.53 23.72 12.61
C ARG A 282 -25.95 23.96 11.16
N GLY A 283 -27.14 24.52 10.95
CA GLY A 283 -27.70 24.78 9.63
C GLY A 283 -28.38 23.57 8.97
N GLY A 284 -28.87 23.76 7.74
CA GLY A 284 -29.71 22.78 7.05
C GLY A 284 -28.92 21.55 6.58
N ILE A 285 -29.11 20.40 7.22
CA ILE A 285 -28.55 19.11 6.79
C ILE A 285 -29.68 18.10 6.65
N ASP A 286 -29.71 17.41 5.50
CA ASP A 286 -30.59 16.27 5.27
C ASP A 286 -29.80 14.98 5.48
N PHE A 287 -30.12 14.27 6.56
CA PHE A 287 -29.51 12.98 6.86
C PHE A 287 -30.27 11.88 6.12
N VAL A 288 -29.63 11.36 5.08
CA VAL A 288 -30.26 10.37 4.23
C VAL A 288 -29.90 8.97 4.72
N THR A 289 -30.91 8.22 5.17
CA THR A 289 -30.78 6.80 5.49
C THR A 289 -30.46 6.01 4.23
N THR A 290 -29.27 5.41 4.16
CA THR A 290 -28.89 4.47 3.11
C THR A 290 -29.66 3.16 3.31
N GLN A 291 -30.08 2.48 2.23
CA GLN A 291 -30.66 1.14 2.33
C GLN A 291 -29.60 0.15 2.81
N ALA A 292 -29.50 0.01 4.13
CA ALA A 292 -29.17 -1.25 4.77
C ALA A 292 -30.49 -1.76 5.34
N THR A 293 -30.81 -3.02 5.04
CA THR A 293 -31.96 -3.74 5.59
C THR A 293 -32.04 -3.60 7.12
N GLY A 294 -33.29 -3.51 7.63
CA GLY A 294 -33.68 -3.10 8.99
C GLY A 294 -32.96 -3.80 10.16
N SER A 295 -33.06 -3.27 11.39
CA SER A 295 -34.34 -3.07 12.09
C SER A 295 -34.27 -2.01 13.20
N SER A 296 -35.43 -1.40 13.48
CA SER A 296 -35.70 -0.43 14.54
C SER A 296 -35.78 -1.06 15.95
N PHE A 297 -35.10 -0.39 16.88
CA PHE A 297 -35.30 -0.21 18.32
C PHE A 297 -36.25 -1.14 19.12
N ILE A 298 -35.66 -1.93 20.04
CA ILE A 298 -36.17 -2.21 21.40
C ILE A 298 -34.98 -2.09 22.39
N LEU A 299 -35.22 -1.49 23.57
CA LEU A 299 -34.22 -1.05 24.56
C LEU A 299 -33.40 -2.18 25.25
N GLY A 300 -32.06 -2.03 25.24
CA GLY A 300 -31.08 -2.54 26.23
C GLY A 300 -30.12 -3.68 25.77
N PRO A 301 -28.78 -3.66 26.06
CA PRO A 301 -27.99 -2.74 26.89
C PRO A 301 -27.12 -1.75 26.09
N ALA A 302 -26.85 -0.61 26.73
CA ALA A 302 -26.31 0.60 26.14
C ALA A 302 -24.84 0.53 25.70
N GLN A 303 -24.60 1.33 24.66
CA GLN A 303 -23.35 1.75 24.05
C GLN A 303 -22.25 2.10 25.05
N PHE A 304 -21.07 1.50 24.89
CA PHE A 304 -19.89 2.02 25.56
C PHE A 304 -19.53 3.41 25.01
N SER A 305 -19.31 4.37 25.91
CA SER A 305 -19.05 5.77 25.54
C SER A 305 -17.80 5.97 24.68
N ASP A 306 -16.86 5.01 24.74
CA ASP A 306 -15.56 5.01 24.06
C ASP A 306 -15.49 4.08 22.84
N VAL A 307 -16.62 3.47 22.43
CA VAL A 307 -16.70 2.60 21.25
C VAL A 307 -17.39 3.27 20.07
N SER A 308 -18.17 4.33 20.29
CA SER A 308 -18.83 5.05 19.19
C SER A 308 -17.80 5.69 18.23
N GLY A 309 -17.90 5.34 16.95
CA GLY A 309 -16.95 5.76 15.91
C GLY A 309 -15.59 5.07 15.99
N HIS A 310 -15.44 4.03 16.81
CA HIS A 310 -14.22 3.23 16.88
C HIS A 310 -14.17 2.27 15.68
N TRP A 311 -13.00 2.02 15.09
CA TRP A 311 -12.87 1.13 13.92
C TRP A 311 -13.37 -0.30 14.18
N ALA A 312 -13.28 -0.73 15.45
CA ALA A 312 -13.75 -2.02 15.92
C ALA A 312 -15.20 -2.02 16.42
N GLU A 313 -15.93 -0.90 16.32
CA GLU A 313 -17.28 -0.73 16.88
C GLU A 313 -18.23 -1.83 16.47
N ALA A 314 -18.28 -2.16 15.18
CA ALA A 314 -19.17 -3.19 14.67
C ALA A 314 -18.85 -4.58 15.25
N PHE A 315 -17.57 -4.94 15.34
CA PHE A 315 -17.12 -6.20 15.96
C PHE A 315 -17.46 -6.25 17.45
N ILE A 316 -17.18 -5.15 18.17
CA ILE A 316 -17.44 -5.05 19.62
C ILE A 316 -18.94 -5.16 19.89
N LYS A 317 -19.77 -4.38 19.18
CA LYS A 317 -21.24 -4.40 19.33
C LYS A 317 -21.80 -5.80 19.04
N ALA A 318 -21.35 -6.45 17.98
CA ALA A 318 -21.84 -7.77 17.62
C ALA A 318 -21.46 -8.84 18.67
N LEU A 319 -20.25 -8.79 19.23
CA LEU A 319 -19.84 -9.70 20.29
C LEU A 319 -20.54 -9.42 21.63
N VAL A 320 -20.80 -8.15 21.97
CA VAL A 320 -21.58 -7.78 23.17
C VAL A 320 -23.04 -8.22 23.05
N ALA A 321 -23.65 -8.02 21.88
CA ALA A 321 -25.03 -8.45 21.62
C ALA A 321 -25.19 -9.98 21.78
N LYS A 322 -24.12 -10.73 21.54
CA LYS A 322 -24.05 -12.19 21.76
C LYS A 322 -23.60 -12.58 23.17
N ASN A 323 -23.40 -11.60 24.06
CA ASN A 323 -22.88 -11.80 25.42
C ASN A 323 -21.51 -12.50 25.43
N LEU A 324 -20.66 -12.32 24.41
CA LEU A 324 -19.34 -12.97 24.33
C LEU A 324 -18.23 -12.11 24.94
N ILE A 325 -18.40 -10.79 24.91
CA ILE A 325 -17.52 -9.82 25.58
C ILE A 325 -18.35 -8.83 26.39
N SER A 326 -17.70 -8.16 27.34
CA SER A 326 -18.30 -7.13 28.18
C SER A 326 -17.31 -5.97 28.40
N GLY A 327 -17.86 -4.81 28.73
CA GLY A 327 -17.09 -3.64 29.14
C GLY A 327 -17.00 -3.54 30.66
N PHE A 328 -16.61 -2.38 31.13
CA PHE A 328 -16.38 -2.08 32.53
C PHE A 328 -17.64 -1.50 33.19
N PRO A 329 -17.75 -1.59 34.53
CA PRO A 329 -18.87 -1.01 35.27
C PRO A 329 -19.04 0.51 35.07
N ASP A 330 -17.97 1.20 34.65
CA ASP A 330 -17.96 2.64 34.34
C ASP A 330 -18.60 2.99 32.98
N GLY A 331 -19.16 2.00 32.27
CA GLY A 331 -19.81 2.20 30.98
C GLY A 331 -18.85 2.29 29.78
N THR A 332 -17.56 1.97 29.97
CA THR A 332 -16.55 1.98 28.90
C THR A 332 -16.18 0.56 28.44
N PHE A 333 -15.63 0.42 27.24
CA PHE A 333 -15.04 -0.83 26.76
C PHE A 333 -13.51 -0.84 26.89
N LYS A 334 -12.87 0.32 26.89
CA LYS A 334 -11.43 0.58 26.82
C LYS A 334 -10.78 -0.10 25.60
N PRO A 335 -11.19 0.25 24.36
CA PRO A 335 -10.78 -0.48 23.16
C PRO A 335 -9.27 -0.47 22.92
N GLU A 336 -8.58 0.60 23.31
CA GLU A 336 -7.13 0.76 23.13
C GLU A 336 -6.30 0.18 24.29
N ALA A 337 -6.93 -0.27 25.38
CA ALA A 337 -6.21 -0.84 26.50
C ALA A 337 -5.63 -2.21 26.10
N PRO A 338 -4.38 -2.53 26.47
CA PRO A 338 -3.82 -3.85 26.28
C PRO A 338 -4.61 -4.88 27.10
N ILE A 339 -4.59 -6.13 26.65
CA ILE A 339 -5.24 -7.24 27.35
C ILE A 339 -4.23 -8.15 28.05
N THR A 340 -4.56 -8.56 29.27
CA THR A 340 -3.80 -9.57 30.01
C THR A 340 -4.14 -10.99 29.55
N ARG A 341 -3.24 -11.94 29.83
CA ARG A 341 -3.44 -13.36 29.56
C ARG A 341 -4.69 -13.94 30.23
N ALA A 342 -4.99 -13.53 31.46
CA ALA A 342 -6.21 -13.94 32.15
C ALA A 342 -7.48 -13.40 31.48
N GLN A 343 -7.50 -12.12 31.09
CA GLN A 343 -8.65 -11.52 30.42
C GLN A 343 -8.90 -12.14 29.04
N TYR A 344 -7.84 -12.38 28.27
CA TYR A 344 -7.95 -13.05 26.98
C TYR A 344 -8.49 -14.49 27.14
N ALA A 345 -7.99 -15.26 28.11
CA ALA A 345 -8.49 -16.60 28.40
C ALA A 345 -9.99 -16.60 28.77
N ALA A 346 -10.45 -15.63 29.57
CA ALA A 346 -11.86 -15.48 29.91
C ALA A 346 -12.75 -15.23 28.69
N ILE A 347 -12.30 -14.41 27.74
CA ILE A 347 -13.03 -14.17 26.49
C ILE A 347 -13.08 -15.45 25.64
N ILE A 348 -11.95 -16.14 25.48
CA ILE A 348 -11.88 -17.40 24.70
C ILE A 348 -12.77 -18.49 25.31
N ALA A 349 -12.71 -18.69 26.63
CA ALA A 349 -13.50 -19.67 27.36
C ALA A 349 -15.02 -19.42 27.25
N LYS A 350 -15.42 -18.14 27.13
CA LYS A 350 -16.80 -17.72 26.92
C LYS A 350 -17.24 -17.83 25.46
N THR A 351 -16.31 -17.63 24.53
CA THR A 351 -16.61 -17.58 23.09
C THR A 351 -16.67 -18.97 22.46
N PHE A 352 -15.71 -19.83 22.77
CA PHE A 352 -15.58 -21.14 22.15
C PHE A 352 -15.92 -22.27 23.13
N ASN A 353 -16.42 -23.37 22.58
CA ASN A 353 -16.76 -24.56 23.36
C ASN A 353 -16.30 -25.84 22.64
N LEU A 354 -14.99 -26.04 22.61
CA LEU A 354 -14.34 -27.20 21.99
C LEU A 354 -14.08 -28.32 23.02
N PRO A 355 -13.96 -29.59 22.57
CA PRO A 355 -13.60 -30.70 23.45
C PRO A 355 -12.24 -30.47 24.14
N PRO A 356 -12.11 -30.79 25.44
CA PRO A 356 -10.84 -30.62 26.16
C PRO A 356 -9.77 -31.61 25.68
N ARG A 357 -8.54 -31.13 25.57
CA ARG A 357 -7.33 -31.90 25.29
C ARG A 357 -6.75 -32.47 26.60
N PRO A 358 -6.39 -33.77 26.67
CA PRO A 358 -5.84 -34.38 27.89
C PRO A 358 -4.56 -33.68 28.38
N GLY A 359 -4.45 -33.46 29.68
CA GLY A 359 -3.18 -33.01 30.32
C GLY A 359 -2.90 -31.51 30.36
N SER A 360 -3.89 -30.63 30.17
CA SER A 360 -3.67 -29.17 30.17
C SER A 360 -4.56 -28.42 31.17
N GLY A 361 -4.02 -27.35 31.78
CA GLY A 361 -4.83 -26.34 32.49
C GLY A 361 -4.61 -26.20 34.01
N ILE A 362 -3.54 -26.74 34.58
CA ILE A 362 -3.11 -26.45 35.96
C ILE A 362 -1.80 -25.68 35.89
N PHE A 363 -1.73 -24.55 36.59
CA PHE A 363 -0.58 -23.64 36.58
C PHE A 363 -0.23 -23.24 38.01
N THR A 364 1.05 -23.18 38.32
CA THR A 364 1.55 -22.98 39.70
C THR A 364 1.28 -21.58 40.25
N ASP A 365 1.11 -20.58 39.36
CA ASP A 365 0.90 -19.17 39.67
C ASP A 365 -0.57 -18.73 39.49
N VAL A 366 -1.50 -19.68 39.40
CA VAL A 366 -2.95 -19.43 39.35
C VAL A 366 -3.60 -20.04 40.60
N PRO A 367 -3.76 -19.27 41.69
CA PRO A 367 -4.37 -19.74 42.93
C PRO A 367 -5.80 -20.25 42.74
N ASP A 368 -6.25 -21.10 43.66
CA ASP A 368 -7.59 -21.70 43.61
C ASP A 368 -8.73 -20.69 43.63
N ASN A 369 -8.52 -19.53 44.25
CA ASN A 369 -9.47 -18.42 44.36
C ASN A 369 -9.29 -17.34 43.28
N PHE A 370 -8.41 -17.55 42.29
CA PHE A 370 -8.19 -16.58 41.23
C PHE A 370 -9.41 -16.49 40.31
N TRP A 371 -9.94 -15.28 40.09
CA TRP A 371 -11.21 -15.04 39.37
C TRP A 371 -11.29 -15.67 37.97
N ALA A 372 -10.16 -15.80 37.28
CA ALA A 372 -10.06 -16.35 35.93
C ALA A 372 -9.63 -17.82 35.89
N LYS A 373 -9.47 -18.50 37.03
CA LYS A 373 -8.95 -19.88 37.10
C LYS A 373 -9.68 -20.84 36.14
N ASP A 374 -11.01 -20.89 36.22
CA ASP A 374 -11.79 -21.82 35.38
C ASP A 374 -11.72 -21.45 33.90
N ALA A 375 -11.71 -20.16 33.60
CA ALA A 375 -11.54 -19.65 32.23
C ALA A 375 -10.17 -20.02 31.66
N ILE A 376 -9.10 -19.85 32.44
CA ILE A 376 -7.73 -20.23 32.08
C ILE A 376 -7.65 -21.74 31.82
N ARG A 377 -8.18 -22.56 32.74
CA ARG A 377 -8.20 -24.01 32.59
C ARG A 377 -8.99 -24.44 31.36
N LYS A 378 -10.16 -23.84 31.11
CA LYS A 378 -10.99 -24.15 29.94
C LYS A 378 -10.29 -23.74 28.63
N ALA A 379 -9.75 -22.53 28.54
CA ALA A 379 -9.07 -22.05 27.34
C ALA A 379 -7.80 -22.87 27.02
N ALA A 380 -7.05 -23.28 28.06
CA ALA A 380 -5.92 -24.18 27.92
C ALA A 380 -6.36 -25.58 27.49
N GLY A 381 -7.42 -26.10 28.12
CA GLY A 381 -8.08 -27.36 27.75
C GLY A 381 -8.48 -27.41 26.28
N MET A 382 -9.01 -26.31 25.73
CA MET A 382 -9.39 -26.22 24.32
C MET A 382 -8.20 -26.05 23.37
N GLY A 383 -6.98 -25.89 23.89
CA GLY A 383 -5.76 -25.73 23.08
C GLY A 383 -5.53 -24.32 22.54
N PHE A 384 -6.24 -23.30 23.03
CA PHE A 384 -6.01 -21.91 22.61
C PHE A 384 -4.76 -21.34 23.27
N ILE A 385 -4.52 -21.61 24.55
CA ILE A 385 -3.42 -21.00 25.31
C ILE A 385 -2.62 -22.08 26.03
N SER A 386 -1.30 -21.96 26.02
CA SER A 386 -0.39 -22.75 26.85
C SER A 386 0.26 -21.90 27.95
N GLY A 387 0.71 -22.58 29.01
CA GLY A 387 1.62 -22.00 29.99
C GLY A 387 3.07 -22.01 29.50
N PHE A 388 3.96 -21.55 30.37
CA PHE A 388 5.39 -21.52 30.13
C PHE A 388 6.05 -22.84 30.56
N PRO A 389 7.27 -23.15 30.07
CA PRO A 389 7.99 -24.38 30.45
C PRO A 389 8.26 -24.52 31.96
N ASP A 390 8.23 -23.42 32.71
CA ASP A 390 8.39 -23.38 34.17
C ASP A 390 7.10 -23.74 34.94
N GLY A 391 6.03 -24.10 34.24
CA GLY A 391 4.73 -24.46 34.83
C GLY A 391 3.85 -23.25 35.19
N THR A 392 4.26 -22.03 34.87
CA THR A 392 3.49 -20.80 35.12
C THR A 392 2.55 -20.45 33.96
N PHE A 393 1.48 -19.72 34.24
CA PHE A 393 0.58 -19.13 33.26
C PHE A 393 0.87 -17.65 33.02
N ARG A 394 1.31 -16.91 34.03
CA ARG A 394 1.54 -15.47 34.07
C ARG A 394 0.27 -14.66 33.76
N PRO A 395 -0.78 -14.77 34.60
CA PRO A 395 -2.12 -14.23 34.30
C PRO A 395 -2.18 -12.71 34.10
N GLY A 396 -1.30 -11.96 34.77
CA GLY A 396 -1.22 -10.49 34.67
C GLY A 396 -0.37 -9.97 33.51
N GLN A 397 0.35 -10.83 32.79
CA GLN A 397 1.18 -10.41 31.66
C GLN A 397 0.30 -10.09 30.44
N ASN A 398 0.64 -9.04 29.69
CA ASN A 398 -0.05 -8.70 28.44
C ASN A 398 0.26 -9.70 27.32
N LEU A 399 -0.68 -9.92 26.41
CA LEU A 399 -0.43 -10.67 25.17
C LEU A 399 0.17 -9.77 24.11
N THR A 400 1.13 -10.31 23.36
CA THR A 400 1.50 -9.71 22.07
C THR A 400 0.47 -10.07 21.00
N ARG A 401 0.41 -9.25 19.96
CA ARG A 401 -0.49 -9.44 18.82
C ARG A 401 -0.28 -10.79 18.13
N VAL A 402 0.98 -11.20 17.92
CA VAL A 402 1.27 -12.50 17.31
C VAL A 402 0.88 -13.68 18.19
N GLN A 403 0.97 -13.55 19.51
CA GLN A 403 0.52 -14.60 20.44
C GLN A 403 -0.99 -14.82 20.38
N ALA A 404 -1.78 -13.75 20.28
CA ALA A 404 -3.23 -13.86 20.13
C ALA A 404 -3.64 -14.52 18.79
N ILE A 405 -2.92 -14.21 17.70
CA ILE A 405 -3.14 -14.83 16.38
C ILE A 405 -2.81 -16.33 16.43
N ALA A 406 -1.63 -16.68 16.94
CA ALA A 406 -1.21 -18.08 17.08
C ALA A 406 -2.16 -18.87 17.97
N SER A 407 -2.65 -18.26 19.05
CA SER A 407 -3.63 -18.84 19.96
C SER A 407 -4.95 -19.21 19.26
N LEU A 408 -5.52 -18.29 18.47
CA LEU A 408 -6.75 -18.55 17.72
C LEU A 408 -6.57 -19.65 16.68
N VAL A 409 -5.48 -19.63 15.92
CA VAL A 409 -5.20 -20.64 14.89
C VAL A 409 -5.02 -22.03 15.50
N SER A 410 -4.27 -22.13 16.61
CA SER A 410 -4.02 -23.40 17.29
C SER A 410 -5.27 -23.97 17.96
N GLY A 411 -6.04 -23.12 18.64
CA GLY A 411 -7.28 -23.53 19.31
C GLY A 411 -8.34 -24.02 18.33
N LEU A 412 -8.52 -23.30 17.21
CA LEU A 412 -9.48 -23.66 16.16
C LEU A 412 -8.94 -24.72 15.18
N SER A 413 -7.73 -25.22 15.40
CA SER A 413 -7.06 -26.22 14.53
C SER A 413 -7.08 -25.80 13.05
N LEU A 414 -6.90 -24.51 12.77
CA LEU A 414 -6.93 -23.99 11.41
C LEU A 414 -5.64 -24.35 10.67
N THR A 415 -5.80 -24.83 9.44
CA THR A 415 -4.69 -25.25 8.58
C THR A 415 -4.72 -24.54 7.22
N SER A 416 -3.69 -24.79 6.42
CA SER A 416 -3.56 -24.38 5.01
C SER A 416 -3.19 -22.91 4.78
N GLY A 417 -2.32 -22.33 5.62
CA GLY A 417 -1.68 -21.05 5.35
C GLY A 417 -0.54 -21.17 4.36
N ASN A 418 -0.49 -20.29 3.35
CA ASN A 418 0.64 -20.20 2.43
C ASN A 418 1.53 -19.02 2.86
N PRO A 419 2.78 -19.23 3.32
CA PRO A 419 3.67 -18.16 3.76
C PRO A 419 3.88 -17.03 2.73
N SER A 420 3.69 -17.29 1.44
CA SER A 420 3.77 -16.24 0.40
C SER A 420 2.74 -15.12 0.59
N VAL A 421 1.58 -15.40 1.21
CA VAL A 421 0.55 -14.37 1.48
C VAL A 421 1.02 -13.33 2.50
N LEU A 422 2.07 -13.61 3.27
CA LEU A 422 2.66 -12.66 4.21
C LEU A 422 3.34 -11.48 3.50
N GLY A 423 3.52 -11.54 2.17
CA GLY A 423 3.99 -10.44 1.35
C GLY A 423 3.10 -9.18 1.45
N VAL A 424 1.85 -9.32 1.89
CA VAL A 424 0.93 -8.21 2.16
C VAL A 424 1.41 -7.32 3.31
N TYR A 425 2.26 -7.85 4.21
CA TYR A 425 2.80 -7.12 5.34
C TYR A 425 4.21 -6.58 5.05
N SER A 426 4.35 -5.27 5.22
CA SER A 426 5.62 -4.56 5.08
C SER A 426 6.59 -4.88 6.22
N ASP A 427 6.08 -5.24 7.39
CA ASP A 427 6.82 -5.59 8.60
C ASP A 427 6.89 -7.11 8.86
N ARG A 428 6.63 -7.94 7.83
CA ARG A 428 6.64 -9.41 7.95
C ARG A 428 7.94 -10.00 8.52
N ALA A 429 9.06 -9.29 8.38
CA ALA A 429 10.35 -9.70 8.95
C ALA A 429 10.35 -9.72 10.49
N GLN A 430 9.38 -9.06 11.14
CA GLN A 430 9.22 -9.10 12.60
C GLN A 430 8.40 -10.31 13.07
N ILE A 431 7.83 -11.10 12.17
CA ILE A 431 7.06 -12.30 12.53
C ILE A 431 8.04 -13.36 13.04
N PRO A 432 7.92 -13.82 14.30
CA PRO A 432 8.75 -14.90 14.80
C PRO A 432 8.52 -16.18 14.00
N SER A 433 9.58 -16.96 13.78
CA SER A 433 9.54 -18.20 12.99
C SER A 433 8.46 -19.18 13.46
N TYR A 434 8.25 -19.31 14.78
CA TYR A 434 7.23 -20.20 15.35
C TYR A 434 5.79 -19.78 14.99
N ALA A 435 5.57 -18.54 14.58
CA ALA A 435 4.25 -17.99 14.29
C ALA A 435 4.01 -17.77 12.79
N THR A 436 5.00 -17.99 11.92
CA THR A 436 4.91 -17.76 10.47
C THR A 436 3.69 -18.45 9.87
N ASP A 437 3.53 -19.75 10.11
CA ASP A 437 2.42 -20.53 9.56
C ASP A 437 1.08 -20.09 10.14
N ALA A 438 1.04 -19.75 11.43
CA ALA A 438 -0.19 -19.30 12.06
C ALA A 438 -0.64 -17.94 11.49
N VAL A 439 0.28 -16.99 11.33
CA VAL A 439 -0.04 -15.70 10.71
C VAL A 439 -0.45 -15.88 9.25
N ALA A 440 0.22 -16.77 8.50
CA ALA A 440 -0.14 -17.07 7.12
C ALA A 440 -1.56 -17.66 7.05
N THR A 441 -1.88 -18.66 7.87
CA THR A 441 -3.22 -19.25 7.96
C THR A 441 -4.28 -18.20 8.31
N ALA A 442 -4.03 -17.40 9.35
CA ALA A 442 -4.97 -16.37 9.76
C ALA A 442 -5.19 -15.31 8.65
N THR A 443 -4.15 -14.98 7.90
CA THR A 443 -4.23 -14.04 6.77
C THR A 443 -5.03 -14.64 5.61
N THR A 444 -4.75 -15.89 5.22
CA THR A 444 -5.50 -16.62 4.17
C THR A 444 -6.98 -16.75 4.53
N ARG A 445 -7.29 -16.98 5.81
CA ARG A 445 -8.66 -17.11 6.31
C ARG A 445 -9.36 -15.76 6.55
N ARG A 446 -8.72 -14.63 6.23
CA ARG A 446 -9.22 -13.27 6.46
C ARG A 446 -9.54 -12.97 7.93
N ILE A 447 -8.85 -13.63 8.85
CA ILE A 447 -8.98 -13.42 10.30
C ILE A 447 -8.29 -12.12 10.73
N ILE A 448 -7.19 -11.76 10.06
CA ILE A 448 -6.40 -10.58 10.43
C ILE A 448 -7.14 -9.29 10.08
N VAL A 449 -7.32 -8.43 11.08
CA VAL A 449 -7.83 -7.06 10.92
C VAL A 449 -6.77 -6.08 11.40
N ASN A 450 -6.24 -5.28 10.48
CA ASN A 450 -5.13 -4.36 10.70
C ASN A 450 -5.61 -2.91 10.54
N TYR A 451 -5.63 -2.17 11.65
CA TYR A 451 -5.99 -0.75 11.68
C TYR A 451 -4.77 0.08 12.09
N PRO A 452 -4.56 1.27 11.47
CA PRO A 452 -5.30 1.80 10.32
C PRO A 452 -4.78 1.26 8.97
N GLN A 453 -3.62 0.62 8.94
CA GLN A 453 -2.95 0.18 7.73
C GLN A 453 -2.98 -1.34 7.60
N THR A 454 -3.67 -1.86 6.59
CA THR A 454 -3.81 -3.30 6.38
C THR A 454 -2.46 -4.02 6.16
N SER A 455 -1.45 -3.31 5.67
CA SER A 455 -0.10 -3.80 5.38
C SER A 455 0.89 -3.76 6.56
N LEU A 456 0.44 -3.39 7.78
CA LEU A 456 1.27 -3.44 8.98
C LEU A 456 0.65 -4.39 10.01
N LEU A 457 1.33 -5.49 10.28
CA LEU A 457 0.87 -6.49 11.24
C LEU A 457 1.21 -6.12 12.69
N GLN A 458 2.38 -5.52 12.92
CA GLN A 458 2.97 -5.18 14.22
C GLN A 458 2.96 -6.38 15.19
N PRO A 459 3.62 -7.50 14.85
CA PRO A 459 3.46 -8.77 15.57
C PRO A 459 3.95 -8.73 17.02
N MET A 460 4.94 -7.89 17.34
CA MET A 460 5.64 -7.90 18.63
C MET A 460 5.09 -6.95 19.69
N ARG A 461 4.13 -6.07 19.35
CA ARG A 461 3.52 -5.17 20.35
C ARG A 461 2.39 -5.85 21.11
N ASP A 462 2.05 -5.29 22.26
CA ASP A 462 0.86 -5.67 23.01
C ASP A 462 -0.41 -5.48 22.17
N ILE A 463 -1.31 -6.46 22.23
CA ILE A 463 -2.60 -6.43 21.55
C ILE A 463 -3.65 -5.70 22.38
N THR A 464 -4.46 -4.87 21.72
CA THR A 464 -5.53 -4.12 22.40
C THR A 464 -6.85 -4.91 22.45
N ARG A 465 -7.76 -4.51 23.34
CA ARG A 465 -9.09 -5.12 23.49
C ARG A 465 -9.92 -5.04 22.21
N ALA A 466 -9.83 -3.94 21.46
CA ALA A 466 -10.50 -3.80 20.17
C ALA A 466 -9.99 -4.79 19.13
N GLU A 467 -8.68 -5.02 19.10
CA GLU A 467 -8.05 -5.96 18.18
C GLU A 467 -8.42 -7.40 18.49
N VAL A 468 -8.46 -7.76 19.77
CA VAL A 468 -8.97 -9.07 20.20
C VAL A 468 -10.42 -9.26 19.76
N ALA A 469 -11.27 -8.26 19.95
CA ALA A 469 -12.66 -8.33 19.51
C ALA A 469 -12.78 -8.53 18.00
N ALA A 470 -11.98 -7.82 17.20
CA ALA A 470 -11.97 -7.96 15.75
C ALA A 470 -11.46 -9.35 15.30
N LEU A 471 -10.35 -9.82 15.86
CA LEU A 471 -9.79 -11.14 15.53
C LEU A 471 -10.76 -12.28 15.91
N ILE A 472 -11.40 -12.20 17.07
CA ILE A 472 -12.38 -13.20 17.52
C ILE A 472 -13.61 -13.18 16.60
N TYR A 473 -14.12 -12.01 16.27
CA TYR A 473 -15.27 -11.91 15.36
C TYR A 473 -14.94 -12.53 14.00
N GLN A 474 -13.78 -12.20 13.42
CA GLN A 474 -13.38 -12.81 12.14
C GLN A 474 -13.08 -14.30 12.24
N ALA A 475 -12.60 -14.78 13.39
CA ALA A 475 -12.44 -16.21 13.62
C ALA A 475 -13.80 -16.93 13.60
N LEU A 476 -14.84 -16.36 14.22
CA LEU A 476 -16.21 -16.87 14.15
C LEU A 476 -16.79 -16.82 12.73
N VAL A 477 -16.44 -15.81 11.93
CA VAL A 477 -16.81 -15.75 10.51
C VAL A 477 -16.12 -16.86 9.73
N ALA A 478 -14.82 -17.07 9.98
CA ALA A 478 -14.02 -18.09 9.30
C ALA A 478 -14.46 -19.52 9.63
N THR A 479 -15.09 -19.74 10.79
CA THR A 479 -15.71 -21.03 11.18
C THR A 479 -17.19 -21.14 10.82
N GLY A 480 -17.79 -20.09 10.24
CA GLY A 480 -19.19 -20.08 9.82
C GLY A 480 -20.21 -19.87 10.94
N GLU A 481 -19.78 -19.47 12.13
CA GLU A 481 -20.64 -19.28 13.31
C GLU A 481 -21.38 -17.93 13.31
N VAL A 482 -20.85 -16.92 12.61
CA VAL A 482 -21.48 -15.60 12.47
C VAL A 482 -21.36 -15.07 11.04
N GLN A 483 -22.25 -14.14 10.68
CA GLN A 483 -22.19 -13.46 9.39
C GLN A 483 -21.01 -12.48 9.31
N ALA A 484 -20.42 -12.36 8.13
CA ALA A 484 -19.33 -11.43 7.90
C ALA A 484 -19.79 -9.97 8.10
N ILE A 485 -19.00 -9.21 8.85
CA ILE A 485 -19.12 -7.75 8.93
C ILE A 485 -18.14 -7.15 7.93
N SER A 486 -18.61 -6.25 7.07
CA SER A 486 -17.75 -5.52 6.15
C SER A 486 -16.85 -4.55 6.92
N SER A 487 -15.54 -4.61 6.65
CA SER A 487 -14.57 -3.68 7.21
C SER A 487 -13.39 -3.51 6.25
N PRO A 488 -12.95 -2.27 5.96
CA PRO A 488 -11.80 -2.02 5.10
C PRO A 488 -10.48 -2.44 5.75
N TYR A 489 -10.49 -2.74 7.05
CA TYR A 489 -9.31 -3.15 7.82
C TYR A 489 -9.10 -4.66 7.81
N ILE A 490 -10.05 -5.45 7.28
CA ILE A 490 -9.86 -6.88 7.08
C ILE A 490 -8.78 -7.06 6.02
N VAL A 491 -7.71 -7.75 6.37
CA VAL A 491 -6.61 -8.01 5.45
C VAL A 491 -7.09 -9.00 4.40
N ASN A 492 -7.21 -8.52 3.17
CA ASN A 492 -7.50 -9.36 2.02
C ASN A 492 -6.20 -9.62 1.25
N PRO A 493 -5.60 -10.82 1.36
CA PRO A 493 -4.37 -11.12 0.64
C PRO A 493 -4.54 -11.12 -0.88
N ASP A 494 -5.79 -11.18 -1.37
CA ASP A 494 -6.11 -11.17 -2.79
C ASP A 494 -6.24 -9.76 -3.38
N ALA A 495 -6.36 -8.69 -2.56
CA ALA A 495 -6.65 -7.33 -3.03
C ALA A 495 -5.44 -6.58 -3.62
N THR A 496 -4.23 -7.08 -3.41
CA THR A 496 -2.97 -6.46 -3.87
C THR A 496 -2.22 -7.30 -4.91
N LEU A 497 -2.81 -8.41 -5.37
CA LEU A 497 -2.25 -9.24 -6.42
C LEU A 497 -2.84 -8.80 -7.76
N PRO A 498 -2.07 -8.72 -8.85
CA PRO A 498 -2.68 -8.67 -10.18
C PRO A 498 -3.50 -9.95 -10.37
N THR A 499 -4.80 -9.88 -10.11
CA THR A 499 -5.71 -11.00 -10.33
C THR A 499 -6.10 -11.00 -11.80
N PHE A 500 -5.41 -11.83 -12.57
CA PHE A 500 -5.85 -12.11 -13.93
C PHE A 500 -7.12 -12.97 -13.87
N SER A 501 -8.22 -12.53 -14.47
CA SER A 501 -9.52 -13.22 -14.31
C SER A 501 -9.52 -14.63 -14.92
N ASP A 502 -8.62 -14.89 -15.88
CA ASP A 502 -8.56 -16.10 -16.70
C ASP A 502 -7.49 -17.11 -16.25
N ILE A 503 -6.84 -16.89 -15.10
CA ILE A 503 -5.90 -17.87 -14.53
C ILE A 503 -6.53 -18.69 -13.40
N GLN A 504 -7.74 -18.35 -12.94
CA GLN A 504 -8.40 -19.07 -11.86
C GLN A 504 -8.68 -20.52 -12.26
N GLY A 505 -8.09 -21.48 -11.54
CA GLY A 505 -8.21 -22.91 -11.84
C GLY A 505 -7.32 -23.38 -13.01
N HIS A 506 -6.51 -22.51 -13.59
CA HIS A 506 -5.55 -22.86 -14.63
C HIS A 506 -4.27 -23.43 -13.98
N TRP A 507 -3.67 -24.49 -14.53
CA TRP A 507 -2.48 -25.15 -13.95
C TRP A 507 -1.28 -24.20 -13.73
N GLY A 508 -1.16 -23.19 -14.61
CA GLY A 508 -0.12 -22.16 -14.56
C GLY A 508 -0.30 -21.14 -13.44
N GLU A 509 -1.46 -21.09 -12.77
CA GLU A 509 -1.83 -20.09 -11.78
C GLU A 509 -0.77 -19.93 -10.67
N THR A 510 -0.28 -21.05 -10.16
CA THR A 510 0.72 -21.09 -9.08
C THR A 510 2.06 -20.45 -9.47
N TYR A 511 2.39 -20.39 -10.75
CA TYR A 511 3.61 -19.76 -11.27
C TYR A 511 3.37 -18.32 -11.70
N ILE A 512 2.21 -18.04 -12.28
CA ILE A 512 1.83 -16.72 -12.79
C ILE A 512 1.63 -15.75 -11.62
N ARG A 513 0.95 -16.15 -10.54
CA ARG A 513 0.66 -15.25 -9.41
C ARG A 513 1.92 -14.69 -8.74
N PRO A 514 2.94 -15.50 -8.36
CA PRO A 514 4.16 -14.96 -7.77
C PRO A 514 4.92 -14.01 -8.71
N LEU A 515 5.04 -14.36 -9.99
CA LEU A 515 5.73 -13.50 -10.96
C LEU A 515 4.98 -12.17 -11.17
N ALA A 516 3.65 -12.18 -11.18
CA ALA A 516 2.84 -10.96 -11.29
C ALA A 516 2.99 -10.08 -10.04
N THR A 517 3.02 -10.69 -8.86
CA THR A 517 3.20 -10.01 -7.56
C THR A 517 4.53 -9.25 -7.49
N GLN A 518 5.58 -9.83 -8.06
CA GLN A 518 6.90 -9.20 -8.13
C GLN A 518 7.03 -8.20 -9.29
N ASN A 519 5.93 -7.91 -9.98
CA ASN A 519 5.92 -7.10 -11.19
C ASN A 519 6.89 -7.65 -12.25
N LEU A 520 7.10 -8.97 -12.33
CA LEU A 520 7.94 -9.61 -13.35
C LEU A 520 7.16 -9.98 -14.61
N ILE A 521 5.84 -10.12 -14.50
CA ILE A 521 4.92 -10.26 -15.63
C ILE A 521 3.74 -9.29 -15.49
N SER A 522 3.10 -9.00 -16.61
CA SER A 522 1.89 -8.19 -16.67
C SER A 522 0.85 -8.85 -17.59
N GLY A 523 -0.42 -8.59 -17.31
CA GLY A 523 -1.54 -8.99 -18.14
C GLY A 523 -1.91 -7.94 -19.16
N PHE A 524 -3.03 -8.18 -19.83
CA PHE A 524 -3.65 -7.27 -20.78
C PHE A 524 -4.53 -6.24 -20.07
N THR A 525 -4.84 -5.15 -20.76
CA THR A 525 -5.62 -4.02 -20.21
C THR A 525 -7.04 -4.39 -19.78
N ASN A 526 -7.57 -5.50 -20.30
CA ASN A 526 -8.86 -6.08 -19.92
C ASN A 526 -8.81 -6.95 -18.65
N GLY A 527 -7.65 -7.02 -17.97
CA GLY A 527 -7.50 -7.79 -16.74
C GLY A 527 -7.23 -9.29 -16.93
N THR A 528 -6.88 -9.75 -18.14
CA THR A 528 -6.54 -11.17 -18.40
C THR A 528 -5.03 -11.39 -18.56
N PHE A 529 -4.53 -12.61 -18.34
CA PHE A 529 -3.15 -13.01 -18.63
C PHE A 529 -3.01 -13.72 -19.98
N LYS A 530 -4.07 -14.37 -20.44
CA LYS A 530 -4.15 -15.31 -21.56
C LYS A 530 -3.11 -16.42 -21.45
N PRO A 531 -3.24 -17.34 -20.49
CA PRO A 531 -2.21 -18.34 -20.19
C PRO A 531 -1.93 -19.30 -21.36
N ASP A 532 -2.93 -19.59 -22.18
CA ASP A 532 -2.83 -20.54 -23.29
C ASP A 532 -2.42 -19.91 -24.63
N ASP A 533 -2.40 -18.58 -24.71
CA ASP A 533 -1.93 -17.86 -25.90
C ASP A 533 -0.44 -18.17 -26.15
N LYS A 534 -0.07 -18.23 -27.42
CA LYS A 534 1.31 -18.46 -27.85
C LYS A 534 2.18 -17.23 -27.58
N LEU A 535 3.41 -17.48 -27.11
CA LEU A 535 4.36 -16.42 -26.79
C LEU A 535 5.30 -16.14 -27.96
N ASN A 536 5.26 -14.91 -28.47
CA ASN A 536 6.19 -14.45 -29.50
C ASN A 536 7.58 -14.13 -28.95
N ARG A 537 8.57 -14.09 -29.84
CA ARG A 537 9.99 -13.85 -29.49
C ARG A 537 10.22 -12.49 -28.82
N ALA A 538 9.50 -11.45 -29.22
CA ALA A 538 9.61 -10.13 -28.59
C ALA A 538 9.08 -10.14 -27.14
N GLY A 539 7.92 -10.76 -26.90
CA GLY A 539 7.33 -10.92 -25.57
C GLY A 539 8.21 -11.75 -24.65
N PHE A 540 8.80 -12.82 -25.17
CA PHE A 540 9.75 -13.63 -24.41
C PHE A 540 11.02 -12.86 -24.05
N ALA A 541 11.58 -12.07 -24.98
CA ALA A 541 12.71 -11.19 -24.68
C ALA A 541 12.36 -10.25 -23.52
N ALA A 542 11.24 -9.52 -23.59
CA ALA A 542 10.80 -8.62 -22.52
C ALA A 542 10.66 -9.32 -21.15
N LEU A 543 10.11 -10.53 -21.13
CA LEU A 543 9.99 -11.35 -19.92
C LEU A 543 11.35 -11.64 -19.29
N LEU A 544 12.32 -12.09 -20.08
CA LEU A 544 13.64 -12.46 -19.59
C LEU A 544 14.38 -11.29 -18.94
N ILE A 545 14.29 -10.08 -19.51
CA ILE A 545 15.01 -8.93 -18.97
C ILE A 545 14.39 -8.47 -17.66
N LYS A 546 13.06 -8.48 -17.61
CA LYS A 546 12.33 -8.12 -16.39
C LYS A 546 12.63 -9.11 -15.27
N ALA A 547 12.66 -10.41 -15.59
CA ALA A 547 12.95 -11.48 -14.64
C ALA A 547 14.40 -11.48 -14.14
N PHE A 548 15.38 -11.33 -15.03
CA PHE A 548 16.78 -11.60 -14.69
C PHE A 548 17.68 -10.36 -14.62
N ASN A 549 17.23 -9.20 -15.13
CA ASN A 549 18.01 -7.98 -15.31
C ASN A 549 19.49 -8.24 -15.66
N PRO A 550 19.76 -8.99 -16.75
CA PRO A 550 21.08 -9.56 -16.97
C PRO A 550 22.06 -8.52 -17.52
N THR A 551 23.33 -8.65 -17.13
CA THR A 551 24.42 -7.81 -17.61
C THR A 551 24.86 -8.21 -19.02
N PRO A 552 25.22 -7.25 -19.90
CA PRO A 552 25.74 -7.55 -21.24
C PRO A 552 27.02 -8.39 -21.19
N LYS A 553 27.11 -9.42 -22.04
CA LYS A 553 28.27 -10.32 -22.25
C LYS A 553 28.90 -10.17 -23.64
N ARG A 554 28.17 -9.58 -24.60
CA ARG A 554 28.65 -9.31 -25.97
C ARG A 554 28.11 -7.96 -26.48
N PRO A 555 28.76 -7.33 -27.48
CA PRO A 555 28.27 -6.09 -28.06
C PRO A 555 26.82 -6.23 -28.56
N PRO A 556 25.98 -5.20 -28.41
CA PRO A 556 24.64 -5.24 -28.97
C PRO A 556 24.69 -5.19 -30.50
N ILE A 557 23.70 -5.80 -31.14
CA ILE A 557 23.46 -5.66 -32.58
C ILE A 557 22.09 -5.01 -32.83
N GLN A 558 21.97 -4.32 -33.96
CA GLN A 558 20.68 -3.87 -34.48
C GLN A 558 20.19 -4.89 -35.50
N PHE A 559 19.05 -5.52 -35.22
CA PHE A 559 18.41 -6.43 -36.15
C PHE A 559 17.70 -5.67 -37.27
N LYS A 560 17.78 -6.18 -38.51
CA LYS A 560 17.24 -5.51 -39.70
C LYS A 560 15.71 -5.30 -39.64
N ASP A 561 15.01 -6.18 -38.96
CA ASP A 561 13.55 -6.21 -38.84
C ASP A 561 13.03 -5.63 -37.51
N ILE A 562 13.90 -4.94 -36.75
CA ILE A 562 13.53 -4.27 -35.50
C ILE A 562 13.75 -2.75 -35.64
N PRO A 563 12.67 -1.98 -35.90
CA PRO A 563 12.71 -0.53 -35.88
C PRO A 563 13.18 0.03 -34.53
N LEU A 564 13.80 1.22 -34.53
CA LEU A 564 14.30 1.88 -33.31
C LEU A 564 13.20 2.24 -32.31
N ASP A 565 11.99 2.47 -32.80
CA ASP A 565 10.78 2.77 -32.04
C ASP A 565 9.96 1.53 -31.66
N PHE A 566 10.42 0.33 -32.04
CA PHE A 566 9.73 -0.91 -31.68
C PHE A 566 9.70 -1.07 -30.16
N TRP A 567 8.52 -1.33 -29.58
CA TRP A 567 8.29 -1.34 -28.13
C TRP A 567 9.24 -2.26 -27.34
N ALA A 568 9.68 -3.37 -27.94
CA ALA A 568 10.59 -4.33 -27.33
C ALA A 568 12.05 -4.17 -27.78
N GLN A 569 12.40 -3.11 -28.52
CA GLN A 569 13.75 -2.91 -29.08
C GLN A 569 14.83 -3.02 -28.00
N GLY A 570 14.69 -2.28 -26.90
CA GLY A 570 15.67 -2.31 -25.81
C GLY A 570 15.74 -3.67 -25.12
N ALA A 571 14.60 -4.33 -24.93
CA ALA A 571 14.54 -5.66 -24.33
C ALA A 571 15.22 -6.72 -25.22
N ILE A 572 14.97 -6.69 -26.53
CA ILE A 572 15.59 -7.59 -27.51
C ILE A 572 17.11 -7.38 -27.54
N GLN A 573 17.55 -6.12 -27.56
CA GLN A 573 18.98 -5.78 -27.56
C GLN A 573 19.69 -6.26 -26.29
N GLN A 574 19.07 -6.06 -25.12
CA GLN A 574 19.64 -6.51 -23.83
C GLN A 574 19.61 -8.04 -23.70
N ALA A 575 18.54 -8.70 -24.13
CA ALA A 575 18.44 -10.15 -24.12
C ALA A 575 19.50 -10.79 -25.02
N TYR A 576 19.73 -10.17 -26.17
CA TYR A 576 20.77 -10.60 -27.10
C TYR A 576 22.15 -10.39 -26.48
N SER A 577 22.46 -9.19 -25.99
CA SER A 577 23.78 -8.87 -25.47
C SER A 577 24.13 -9.67 -24.22
N SER A 578 23.15 -10.09 -23.42
CA SER A 578 23.31 -10.93 -22.23
C SER A 578 23.37 -12.44 -22.52
N GLY A 579 23.19 -12.86 -23.77
CA GLY A 579 23.29 -14.27 -24.18
C GLY A 579 22.02 -15.10 -23.96
N PHE A 580 20.90 -14.49 -23.61
CA PHE A 580 19.62 -15.21 -23.49
C PHE A 580 19.03 -15.58 -24.85
N ILE A 581 19.13 -14.71 -25.86
CA ILE A 581 18.53 -14.96 -27.17
C ILE A 581 19.52 -14.76 -28.31
N THR A 582 19.25 -15.36 -29.46
CA THR A 582 20.00 -15.19 -30.71
C THR A 582 19.07 -14.75 -31.84
N GLY A 583 19.64 -14.11 -32.86
CA GLY A 583 18.95 -13.85 -34.13
C GLY A 583 19.26 -14.91 -35.18
N PHE A 584 18.76 -14.69 -36.39
CA PHE A 584 18.94 -15.55 -37.54
C PHE A 584 20.18 -15.16 -38.36
N PRO A 585 20.72 -16.07 -39.21
CA PRO A 585 21.90 -15.79 -40.04
C PRO A 585 21.73 -14.59 -40.99
N ASP A 586 20.49 -14.28 -41.38
CA ASP A 586 20.12 -13.14 -42.22
C ASP A 586 20.11 -11.77 -41.49
N GLN A 587 20.52 -11.75 -40.22
CA GLN A 587 20.50 -10.60 -39.29
C GLN A 587 19.09 -10.12 -38.92
N THR A 588 18.09 -10.99 -39.00
CA THR A 588 16.74 -10.74 -38.47
C THR A 588 16.55 -11.32 -37.07
N PHE A 589 15.60 -10.78 -36.32
CA PHE A 589 15.16 -11.31 -35.03
C PHE A 589 13.82 -12.05 -35.10
N ARG A 590 12.93 -11.68 -36.01
CA ARG A 590 11.57 -12.17 -36.23
C ARG A 590 10.70 -11.99 -34.98
N PRO A 591 10.39 -10.75 -34.57
CA PRO A 591 9.79 -10.44 -33.27
C PRO A 591 8.41 -11.07 -33.05
N GLN A 592 7.64 -11.26 -34.12
CA GLN A 592 6.29 -11.83 -34.08
C GLN A 592 6.25 -13.34 -34.25
N GLN A 593 7.37 -13.97 -34.58
CA GLN A 593 7.44 -15.42 -34.65
C GLN A 593 7.29 -16.02 -33.26
N GLN A 594 6.51 -17.09 -33.14
CA GLN A 594 6.28 -17.80 -31.88
C GLN A 594 7.56 -18.51 -31.41
N VAL A 595 7.77 -18.54 -30.10
CA VAL A 595 8.90 -19.23 -29.49
C VAL A 595 8.57 -20.71 -29.38
N LEU A 596 9.46 -21.56 -29.90
CA LEU A 596 9.38 -22.99 -29.66
C LEU A 596 9.76 -23.31 -28.22
N ARG A 597 9.06 -24.29 -27.63
CA ARG A 597 9.29 -24.73 -26.25
C ARG A 597 10.73 -25.14 -25.99
N ILE A 598 11.37 -25.85 -26.92
CA ILE A 598 12.80 -26.17 -26.80
C ILE A 598 13.71 -24.93 -26.87
N GLY A 599 13.35 -23.95 -27.70
CA GLY A 599 14.10 -22.70 -27.82
C GLY A 599 14.08 -21.88 -26.53
N MET A 600 12.96 -21.89 -25.80
CA MET A 600 12.84 -21.28 -24.48
C MET A 600 13.75 -21.93 -23.44
N ILE A 601 13.84 -23.27 -23.44
CA ILE A 601 14.72 -24.02 -22.52
C ILE A 601 16.19 -23.69 -22.80
N VAL A 602 16.61 -23.75 -24.08
CA VAL A 602 17.98 -23.39 -24.49
C VAL A 602 18.31 -21.95 -24.09
N SER A 603 17.36 -21.03 -24.26
CA SER A 603 17.50 -19.62 -23.90
C SER A 603 17.75 -19.40 -22.41
N LEU A 604 16.97 -20.04 -21.54
CA LEU A 604 17.13 -19.93 -20.09
C LEU A 604 18.48 -20.49 -19.62
N VAL A 605 18.87 -21.67 -20.10
CA VAL A 605 20.13 -22.33 -19.72
C VAL A 605 21.34 -21.50 -20.18
N SER A 606 21.33 -21.07 -21.44
CA SER A 606 22.42 -20.27 -22.02
C SER A 606 22.54 -18.90 -21.36
N GLY A 607 21.42 -18.21 -21.18
CA GLY A 607 21.38 -16.87 -20.59
C GLY A 607 21.88 -16.84 -19.15
N LEU A 608 21.47 -17.84 -18.35
CA LEU A 608 21.88 -18.00 -16.96
C LEU A 608 23.30 -18.59 -16.81
N GLY A 609 23.93 -19.02 -17.90
CA GLY A 609 25.29 -19.57 -17.88
C GLY A 609 25.38 -20.90 -17.15
N PHE A 610 24.33 -21.72 -17.21
CA PHE A 610 24.37 -23.04 -16.60
C PHE A 610 25.25 -24.00 -17.44
N PRO A 611 26.05 -24.87 -16.79
CA PRO A 611 26.80 -25.91 -17.49
C PRO A 611 25.85 -26.96 -18.08
N SER A 612 26.33 -27.65 -19.12
CA SER A 612 25.65 -28.78 -19.75
C SER A 612 25.27 -29.86 -18.73
N GLY A 613 24.10 -30.47 -18.91
CA GLY A 613 23.63 -31.57 -18.07
C GLY A 613 23.93 -32.95 -18.67
N ASP A 614 23.76 -34.00 -17.86
CA ASP A 614 23.86 -35.39 -18.31
C ASP A 614 22.64 -35.76 -19.17
N GLU A 615 22.86 -36.07 -20.45
CA GLU A 615 21.80 -36.43 -21.40
C GLU A 615 21.00 -37.67 -20.99
N LYS A 616 21.53 -38.54 -20.12
CA LYS A 616 20.75 -39.66 -19.54
C LYS A 616 19.51 -39.18 -18.81
N LEU A 617 19.51 -37.96 -18.27
CA LEU A 617 18.33 -37.40 -17.60
C LEU A 617 17.14 -37.22 -18.55
N LEU A 618 17.37 -37.19 -19.87
CA LEU A 618 16.32 -37.10 -20.89
C LEU A 618 15.56 -38.41 -21.08
N GLU A 619 16.03 -39.54 -20.56
CA GLU A 619 15.33 -40.83 -20.63
C GLU A 619 13.94 -40.80 -19.97
N ARG A 620 13.71 -39.84 -19.06
CA ARG A 620 12.40 -39.60 -18.44
C ARG A 620 11.33 -39.08 -19.42
N TYR A 621 11.74 -38.61 -20.60
CA TYR A 621 10.82 -38.11 -21.62
C TYR A 621 10.59 -39.17 -22.70
N GLU A 622 9.33 -39.45 -22.98
CA GLU A 622 8.90 -40.40 -24.01
C GLU A 622 9.27 -39.89 -25.41
N ASP A 623 9.15 -38.59 -25.62
CA ASP A 623 9.41 -37.87 -26.87
C ASP A 623 10.85 -37.34 -26.96
N ARG A 624 11.79 -37.88 -26.18
CA ARG A 624 13.21 -37.45 -26.18
C ARG A 624 13.87 -37.49 -27.56
N ASN A 625 13.42 -38.38 -28.44
CA ASN A 625 13.94 -38.51 -29.80
C ASN A 625 13.60 -37.29 -30.68
N GLU A 626 12.58 -36.51 -30.31
CA GLU A 626 12.21 -35.27 -30.99
C GLU A 626 13.07 -34.07 -30.57
N ILE A 627 13.90 -34.20 -29.51
CA ILE A 627 14.79 -33.14 -29.04
C ILE A 627 15.96 -33.00 -30.03
N PRO A 628 16.12 -31.85 -30.70
CA PRO A 628 17.22 -31.63 -31.63
C PRO A 628 18.57 -31.82 -30.94
N ALA A 629 19.54 -32.41 -31.64
CA ALA A 629 20.85 -32.74 -31.07
C ALA A 629 21.54 -31.54 -30.38
N TYR A 630 21.44 -30.35 -30.98
CA TYR A 630 22.03 -29.12 -30.42
C TYR A 630 21.41 -28.69 -29.07
N ALA A 631 20.18 -29.12 -28.77
CA ALA A 631 19.43 -28.70 -27.59
C ALA A 631 19.49 -29.71 -26.44
N ARG A 632 19.95 -30.95 -26.68
CA ARG A 632 19.97 -32.02 -25.67
C ARG A 632 20.77 -31.67 -24.42
N PRO A 633 21.99 -31.08 -24.52
CA PRO A 633 22.76 -30.71 -23.32
C PRO A 633 22.04 -29.68 -22.45
N ALA A 634 21.34 -28.72 -23.07
CA ALA A 634 20.59 -27.69 -22.37
C ALA A 634 19.29 -28.24 -21.76
N ALA A 635 18.56 -29.09 -22.50
CA ALA A 635 17.38 -29.76 -21.98
C ALA A 635 17.71 -30.64 -20.76
N ALA A 636 18.86 -31.33 -20.80
CA ALA A 636 19.38 -32.09 -19.67
C ALA A 636 19.72 -31.19 -18.48
N ALA A 637 20.42 -30.08 -18.72
CA ALA A 637 20.79 -29.10 -17.68
C ALA A 637 19.56 -28.49 -16.97
N ALA A 638 18.52 -28.17 -17.74
CA ALA A 638 17.26 -27.65 -17.23
C ALA A 638 16.46 -28.71 -16.45
N THR A 639 16.48 -29.96 -16.93
CA THR A 639 15.87 -31.11 -16.23
C THR A 639 16.52 -31.35 -14.87
N GLN A 640 17.87 -31.34 -14.83
CA GLN A 640 18.65 -31.52 -13.61
C GLN A 640 18.32 -30.48 -12.53
N ARG A 641 17.99 -29.26 -12.94
CA ARG A 641 17.72 -28.11 -12.06
C ARG A 641 16.24 -27.89 -11.75
N GLY A 642 15.36 -28.79 -12.22
CA GLY A 642 13.92 -28.65 -12.01
C GLY A 642 13.28 -27.46 -12.73
N ILE A 643 13.93 -26.93 -13.79
CA ILE A 643 13.44 -25.76 -14.53
C ILE A 643 12.25 -26.13 -15.43
N ILE A 644 12.23 -27.36 -15.95
CA ILE A 644 11.21 -27.82 -16.88
C ILE A 644 9.93 -28.15 -16.12
N VAL A 645 8.84 -27.44 -16.44
CA VAL A 645 7.49 -27.73 -15.97
C VAL A 645 6.68 -28.31 -17.12
N ASN A 646 6.31 -29.59 -17.00
CA ASN A 646 5.51 -30.30 -17.99
C ASN A 646 4.06 -30.43 -17.52
N TYR A 647 3.12 -30.12 -18.42
CA TYR A 647 1.69 -30.24 -18.22
C TYR A 647 1.02 -30.61 -19.56
N PRO A 648 0.01 -31.48 -19.58
CA PRO A 648 -0.52 -32.25 -18.44
C PRO A 648 0.33 -33.50 -18.12
N SER A 649 1.07 -34.03 -19.10
CA SER A 649 1.91 -35.22 -18.91
C SER A 649 3.34 -34.84 -18.52
N GLN A 650 3.81 -35.32 -17.36
CA GLN A 650 5.18 -35.06 -16.90
C GLN A 650 6.24 -35.70 -17.81
N ALA A 651 5.89 -36.80 -18.49
CA ALA A 651 6.79 -37.57 -19.35
C ALA A 651 6.88 -37.04 -20.80
N GLN A 652 6.18 -35.96 -21.15
CA GLN A 652 6.22 -35.39 -22.50
C GLN A 652 6.77 -33.96 -22.49
N LEU A 653 7.89 -33.76 -23.18
CA LEU A 653 8.51 -32.44 -23.29
C LEU A 653 7.83 -31.56 -24.33
N ASN A 654 7.38 -32.15 -25.43
CA ASN A 654 6.88 -31.55 -26.65
C ASN A 654 7.81 -30.46 -27.21
N PRO A 655 9.06 -30.81 -27.61
CA PRO A 655 10.12 -29.82 -27.88
C PRO A 655 9.82 -28.92 -29.08
N ASN A 656 9.11 -29.44 -30.09
CA ASN A 656 8.90 -28.77 -31.37
C ASN A 656 7.61 -27.92 -31.42
N ARG A 657 6.83 -27.87 -30.34
CA ARG A 657 5.63 -27.03 -30.29
C ARG A 657 5.94 -25.59 -29.88
N GLU A 658 5.04 -24.68 -30.26
CA GLU A 658 5.04 -23.30 -29.78
C GLU A 658 4.67 -23.23 -28.29
N ALA A 659 5.50 -22.54 -27.51
CA ALA A 659 5.32 -22.35 -26.08
C ALA A 659 4.16 -21.40 -25.78
N THR A 660 3.38 -21.73 -24.75
CA THR A 660 2.35 -20.83 -24.23
C THR A 660 2.92 -19.84 -23.22
N ARG A 661 2.16 -18.78 -22.94
CA ARG A 661 2.52 -17.79 -21.90
C ARG A 661 2.61 -18.41 -20.51
N ALA A 662 1.74 -19.36 -20.17
CA ALA A 662 1.80 -20.08 -18.90
C ALA A 662 3.08 -20.91 -18.76
N GLU A 663 3.55 -21.53 -19.85
CA GLU A 663 4.76 -22.33 -19.85
C GLU A 663 6.01 -21.47 -19.70
N ALA A 664 6.03 -20.32 -20.35
CA ALA A 664 7.10 -19.34 -20.16
C ALA A 664 7.12 -18.81 -18.72
N ALA A 665 5.96 -18.49 -18.15
CA ALA A 665 5.87 -18.10 -16.74
C ALA A 665 6.37 -19.22 -15.81
N ALA A 666 5.94 -20.45 -16.02
CA ALA A 666 6.34 -21.60 -15.19
C ALA A 666 7.85 -21.86 -15.24
N MET A 667 8.47 -21.89 -16.42
CA MET A 667 9.91 -22.15 -16.54
C MET A 667 10.77 -20.96 -16.09
N VAL A 668 10.31 -19.72 -16.29
CA VAL A 668 10.98 -18.53 -15.74
C VAL A 668 10.92 -18.52 -14.21
N TYR A 669 9.76 -18.86 -13.64
CA TYR A 669 9.62 -19.02 -12.19
C TYR A 669 10.61 -20.05 -11.64
N GLN A 670 10.65 -21.25 -12.23
CA GLN A 670 11.56 -22.29 -11.76
C GLN A 670 13.03 -21.92 -11.97
N ALA A 671 13.37 -21.19 -13.04
CA ALA A 671 14.72 -20.69 -13.25
C ALA A 671 15.13 -19.63 -12.19
N LEU A 672 14.19 -18.78 -11.75
CA LEU A 672 14.43 -17.86 -10.64
C LEU A 672 14.60 -18.58 -9.30
N VAL A 673 13.84 -19.65 -9.06
CA VAL A 673 14.04 -20.55 -7.91
C VAL A 673 15.42 -21.21 -7.97
N ALA A 674 15.80 -21.79 -9.11
CA ALA A 674 17.08 -22.46 -9.30
C ALA A 674 18.31 -21.53 -9.15
N THR A 675 18.11 -20.22 -9.28
CA THR A 675 19.14 -19.19 -9.07
C THR A 675 19.08 -18.54 -7.69
N GLY A 676 18.20 -19.00 -6.79
CA GLY A 676 18.03 -18.45 -5.45
C GLY A 676 17.41 -17.05 -5.41
N ARG A 677 16.83 -16.60 -6.53
CA ARG A 677 16.15 -15.30 -6.66
C ARG A 677 14.68 -15.36 -6.22
N LEU A 678 14.13 -16.56 -6.12
CA LEU A 678 12.85 -16.87 -5.50
C LEU A 678 13.00 -18.01 -4.50
N SER A 679 12.31 -17.93 -3.37
CA SER A 679 12.14 -19.04 -2.43
C SER A 679 10.92 -19.88 -2.82
N VAL A 680 11.05 -21.21 -2.73
CA VAL A 680 9.97 -22.19 -2.97
C VAL A 680 8.85 -22.03 -1.95
#